data_AF-A0A0U4HV48-F1
#
_entry.id   AF-A0A0U4HV48-F1
#
_cell.length_a   1.000
_cell.length_b   1.000
_cell.length_c   1.000
_cell.angle_alpha   90.00
_cell.angle_beta   90.00
_cell.angle_gamma   90.00
#
_symmetry.space_group_name_H-M   'P 1'
#
loop_
_entity.id
_entity.type
_entity.pdbx_description
1 polymer ?
#
loop_
_entity_poly.entity_id
_entity_poly.type
_entity_poly.pdbx_seq_one_letter_code
_entity_poly.pdbx_strand_id
1 'polypeptide(L)'
;MSSEYSREEKIFLNLIRCLSPRLTQYIQVEPVLDYLTFLGRVEKERIQHTAATKGNTIAARLLLSTLEKGTWGPGWTQVFLTGLRKGGCTLAARYMSPDLADLPSPSLETCYDQCAQLLDILQPTLVDKLQATDVVDKCLEKALLTKEDRNRVVHLDENYGNERAVRELLSRIVQKEDWFSKFLSILHEATYVQLAEDLTGINCLKDNEEIKENGIEKLSPKDGHVIEETLISLSDHQEEENDSLTVENDELESSLADSSVVSESDTSLAEGSVSCLDESLGHNSNMGSVSGTMGSDSDQDDEKKRAFPEPELVLRSYQMEVAKPALEGKNIIICLPTGSGKTRVAVYIAKDHLDKKKKASEPGKVMVLVNKVPLVEQHFRKEFKPFLKKWYNVIGVSGDSQLKISFPEVVKSNDVIISTAQILENSLLNSENGEDDGVQLSDFSLIIIDECHHTNKEAVYNNIMIRYLKQKMKNCRLKKENKPVVPQPQILGLTASPGVGGAKKQSKAEEHILKICANLDAYTIITVKENAALLKEQVKEPYKKFVIADDNRENPFKKKLLEIMTDIHTFSQMNPTSDFGTQTYEHWVIHQEKRAAKEGNRKERVCAEHLRKYNEALQINDTIRMIDAYHHLKSFYNDEKEKKIAAQEYDSEEEEEEE
;
A
#
# COMPACT_ATOMS: atom_id res chain seq x y z
N MET A 1 -31.79 3.64 54.79
CA MET A 1 -31.41 4.96 54.25
C MET A 1 -30.72 4.70 52.93
N SER A 2 -31.40 4.99 51.84
CA SER A 2 -30.93 4.81 50.46
C SER A 2 -29.86 5.87 50.15
N SER A 3 -28.61 5.46 49.94
CA SER A 3 -27.61 6.38 49.39
C SER A 3 -27.92 6.57 47.91
N GLU A 4 -28.49 7.72 47.55
CA GLU A 4 -28.52 8.14 46.15
C GLU A 4 -27.07 8.30 45.67
N TYR A 5 -26.64 7.43 44.76
CA TYR A 5 -25.35 7.59 44.08
C TYR A 5 -25.27 8.99 43.44
N SER A 6 -24.15 9.67 43.65
CA SER A 6 -23.86 10.95 42.99
C SER A 6 -23.90 10.79 41.47
N ARG A 7 -24.21 11.86 40.73
CA ARG A 7 -24.26 11.86 39.25
C ARG A 7 -22.95 11.32 38.64
N GLU A 8 -21.82 11.61 39.28
CA GLU A 8 -20.49 11.14 38.88
C GLU A 8 -20.32 9.63 39.10
N GLU A 9 -20.85 9.06 40.18
CA GLU A 9 -20.76 7.63 40.48
C GLU A 9 -21.60 6.80 39.51
N LYS A 10 -22.76 7.32 39.07
CA LYS A 10 -23.59 6.68 38.03
C LYS A 10 -22.89 6.65 36.67
N ILE A 11 -22.20 7.73 36.30
CA ILE A 11 -21.41 7.78 35.07
C ILE A 11 -20.26 6.77 35.15
N PHE A 12 -19.59 6.69 36.30
CA PHE A 12 -18.49 5.76 36.54
C PHE A 12 -18.90 4.29 36.42
N LEU A 13 -20.05 3.91 37.00
CA LEU A 13 -20.60 2.55 36.88
C LEU A 13 -21.01 2.20 35.44
N ASN A 14 -21.51 3.18 34.67
CA ASN A 14 -21.79 2.98 33.25
C ASN A 14 -20.52 2.79 32.43
N LEU A 15 -19.43 3.51 32.72
CA LEU A 15 -18.14 3.32 32.06
C LEU A 15 -17.56 1.93 32.34
N ILE A 16 -17.67 1.43 33.57
CA ILE A 16 -17.29 0.05 33.91
C ILE A 16 -18.04 -0.95 33.04
N ARG A 17 -19.35 -0.77 32.85
CA ARG A 17 -20.19 -1.67 32.03
C ARG A 17 -19.82 -1.63 30.56
N CYS A 18 -19.74 -0.44 29.97
CA CYS A 18 -19.51 -0.26 28.54
C CYS A 18 -18.08 -0.64 28.12
N LEU A 19 -17.09 -0.37 28.97
CA LEU A 19 -15.67 -0.58 28.64
C LEU A 19 -15.08 -1.81 29.34
N SER A 20 -15.91 -2.65 29.97
CA SER A 20 -15.47 -3.87 30.67
C SER A 20 -14.50 -4.72 29.85
N PRO A 21 -14.77 -5.04 28.55
CA PRO A 21 -13.85 -5.85 27.76
C PRO A 21 -12.45 -5.23 27.64
N ARG A 22 -12.35 -3.93 27.34
CA ARG A 22 -11.06 -3.21 27.24
C ARG A 22 -10.40 -3.04 28.60
N LEU A 23 -11.15 -2.69 29.64
CA LEU A 23 -10.62 -2.52 31.00
C LEU A 23 -10.02 -3.83 31.56
N THR A 24 -10.59 -4.98 31.21
CA THR A 24 -10.03 -6.28 31.63
C THR A 24 -8.67 -6.60 31.02
N GLN A 25 -8.32 -5.98 29.88
CA GLN A 25 -7.02 -6.14 29.23
C GLN A 25 -5.93 -5.23 29.83
N TYR A 26 -6.32 -4.07 30.36
CA TYR A 26 -5.40 -3.02 30.81
C TYR A 26 -5.19 -2.93 32.33
N ILE A 27 -5.96 -3.66 33.14
CA ILE A 27 -5.86 -3.62 34.60
C ILE A 27 -4.95 -4.73 35.11
N GLN A 28 -3.87 -4.36 35.79
CA GLN A 28 -3.09 -5.25 36.66
C GLN A 28 -3.69 -5.26 38.06
N VAL A 29 -4.21 -6.41 38.47
CA VAL A 29 -5.04 -6.48 39.67
C VAL A 29 -4.23 -6.42 40.95
N GLU A 30 -3.11 -7.13 41.03
CA GLU A 30 -2.27 -7.14 42.24
C GLU A 30 -1.81 -5.74 42.67
N PRO A 31 -1.17 -4.92 41.80
CA PRO A 31 -0.68 -3.60 42.21
C PRO A 31 -1.82 -2.62 42.52
N VAL A 32 -2.98 -2.78 41.87
CA VAL A 32 -4.13 -1.88 42.07
C VAL A 32 -4.81 -2.16 43.41
N LEU A 33 -4.94 -3.44 43.80
CA LEU A 33 -5.61 -3.86 45.05
C LEU A 33 -4.98 -3.28 46.32
N ASP A 34 -3.66 -3.03 46.32
CA ASP A 34 -2.94 -2.44 47.45
C ASP A 34 -3.41 -1.03 47.79
N TYR A 35 -3.87 -0.29 46.77
CA TYR A 35 -4.35 1.08 46.91
C TYR A 35 -5.86 1.18 47.16
N LEU A 36 -6.62 0.07 47.02
CA LEU A 36 -8.08 0.06 47.24
C LEU A 36 -8.42 -0.09 48.72
N THR A 37 -8.32 0.98 49.48
CA THR A 37 -8.56 0.98 50.94
C THR A 37 -10.01 0.69 51.32
N PHE A 38 -10.95 0.83 50.39
CA PHE A 38 -12.38 0.63 50.61
C PHE A 38 -12.84 -0.83 50.46
N LEU A 39 -12.02 -1.69 49.83
CA LEU A 39 -12.37 -3.09 49.57
C LEU A 39 -12.09 -3.95 50.83
N GLY A 40 -13.02 -4.84 51.18
CA GLY A 40 -12.87 -5.70 52.36
C GLY A 40 -11.74 -6.74 52.20
N ARG A 41 -11.14 -7.19 53.31
CA ARG A 41 -10.06 -8.20 53.29
C ARG A 41 -10.46 -9.48 52.56
N VAL A 42 -11.67 -9.98 52.81
CA VAL A 42 -12.21 -11.20 52.16
C VAL A 42 -12.33 -11.03 50.65
N GLU A 43 -12.72 -9.85 50.18
CA GLU A 43 -12.86 -9.55 48.75
C GLU A 43 -11.49 -9.42 48.09
N LYS A 44 -10.52 -8.78 48.77
CA LYS A 44 -9.13 -8.68 48.29
C LYS A 44 -8.49 -10.05 48.17
N GLU A 45 -8.61 -10.89 49.20
CA GLU A 45 -8.06 -12.25 49.22
C GLU A 45 -8.70 -13.12 48.12
N ARG A 46 -10.01 -13.00 47.89
CA ARG A 46 -10.69 -13.71 46.79
C ARG A 46 -10.18 -13.28 45.42
N ILE A 47 -9.99 -11.98 45.20
CA ILE A 47 -9.51 -11.44 43.92
C ILE A 47 -8.03 -11.81 43.72
N GLN A 48 -7.19 -11.72 44.76
CA GLN A 48 -5.79 -12.15 44.73
C GLN A 48 -5.66 -13.66 44.45
N HIS A 49 -6.48 -14.49 45.11
CA HIS A 49 -6.50 -15.93 44.85
C HIS A 49 -6.91 -16.24 43.40
N THR A 50 -7.86 -15.49 42.85
CA THR A 50 -8.28 -15.62 41.45
C THR A 50 -7.16 -15.20 40.48
N ALA A 51 -6.41 -14.15 40.80
CA ALA A 51 -5.24 -13.73 40.00
C ALA A 51 -4.15 -14.82 39.97
N ALA A 52 -3.88 -15.44 41.12
CA ALA A 52 -2.87 -16.49 41.24
C ALA A 52 -3.26 -17.83 40.56
N THR A 53 -4.55 -18.17 40.50
CA THR A 53 -5.02 -19.47 40.01
C THR A 53 -5.59 -19.45 38.59
N LYS A 54 -6.24 -18.35 38.19
CA LYS A 54 -6.98 -18.22 36.92
C LYS A 54 -6.45 -17.10 36.02
N GLY A 55 -5.41 -16.39 36.45
CA GLY A 55 -4.76 -15.33 35.67
C GLY A 55 -5.40 -13.94 35.82
N ASN A 56 -4.64 -12.93 35.41
CA ASN A 56 -4.95 -11.53 35.66
C ASN A 56 -6.24 -11.05 34.97
N THR A 57 -6.54 -11.49 33.74
CA THR A 57 -7.74 -11.07 33.00
C THR A 57 -9.04 -11.47 33.71
N ILE A 58 -9.08 -12.69 34.26
CA ILE A 58 -10.24 -13.21 35.01
C ILE A 58 -10.35 -12.48 36.35
N ALA A 59 -9.22 -12.21 37.02
CA ALA A 59 -9.20 -11.43 38.25
C ALA A 59 -9.65 -9.96 38.02
N ALA A 60 -9.30 -9.36 36.88
CA ALA A 60 -9.69 -7.99 36.52
C ALA A 60 -11.20 -7.92 36.29
N ARG A 61 -11.77 -8.92 35.61
CA ARG A 61 -13.22 -9.06 35.43
C ARG A 61 -13.93 -9.23 36.77
N LEU A 62 -13.38 -10.04 37.68
CA LEU A 62 -13.91 -10.22 39.03
C LEU A 62 -13.85 -8.92 39.84
N LEU A 63 -12.75 -8.17 39.76
CA LEU A 63 -12.60 -6.86 40.40
C LEU A 63 -13.65 -5.87 39.89
N LEU A 64 -13.80 -5.71 38.57
CA LEU A 64 -14.80 -4.81 37.97
C LEU A 64 -16.23 -5.22 38.36
N SER A 65 -16.54 -6.52 38.36
CA SER A 65 -17.87 -7.01 38.78
C SER A 65 -18.13 -6.81 40.28
N THR A 66 -17.09 -6.82 41.11
CA THR A 66 -17.19 -6.55 42.55
C THR A 66 -17.45 -5.06 42.78
N LEU A 67 -16.77 -4.19 42.03
CA LEU A 67 -16.98 -2.74 42.06
C LEU A 67 -18.39 -2.35 41.60
N GLU A 68 -18.94 -3.05 40.60
CA GLU A 68 -20.28 -2.81 40.08
C GLU A 68 -21.40 -3.22 41.06
N LYS A 69 -21.20 -4.30 41.80
CA LYS A 69 -22.20 -4.88 42.71
C LYS A 69 -22.12 -4.33 44.15
N GLY A 70 -21.00 -3.71 44.52
CA GLY A 70 -20.77 -3.20 45.87
C GLY A 70 -21.37 -1.82 46.13
N THR A 71 -21.72 -1.55 47.39
CA THR A 71 -22.08 -0.21 47.88
C THR A 71 -20.89 0.39 48.61
N TRP A 72 -20.23 1.37 48.00
CA TRP A 72 -18.98 1.95 48.50
C TRP A 72 -19.20 3.34 49.11
N GLY A 73 -18.32 3.74 50.04
CA GLY A 73 -18.36 5.07 50.65
C GLY A 73 -18.08 6.22 49.66
N PRO A 74 -18.46 7.47 49.98
CA PRO A 74 -18.29 8.60 49.07
C PRO A 74 -16.81 8.79 48.69
N GLY A 75 -16.54 8.96 47.39
CA GLY A 75 -15.19 9.19 46.86
C GLY A 75 -14.39 7.92 46.52
N TRP A 76 -14.99 6.74 46.58
CA TRP A 76 -14.34 5.48 46.18
C TRP A 76 -13.86 5.47 44.72
N THR A 77 -14.56 6.18 43.82
CA THR A 77 -14.19 6.32 42.41
C THR A 77 -12.83 7.01 42.24
N GLN A 78 -12.55 8.03 43.06
CA GLN A 78 -11.25 8.72 43.09
C GLN A 78 -10.15 7.83 43.68
N VAL A 79 -10.47 7.03 44.69
CA VAL A 79 -9.54 6.04 45.25
C VAL A 79 -9.20 4.98 44.21
N PHE A 80 -10.19 4.51 43.43
CA PHE A 80 -9.97 3.55 42.36
C PHE A 80 -9.14 4.13 41.20
N LEU A 81 -9.44 5.35 40.73
CA LEU A 81 -8.62 6.05 39.73
C LEU A 81 -7.19 6.29 40.21
N THR A 82 -7.02 6.66 41.48
CA THR A 82 -5.70 6.82 42.09
C THR A 82 -4.97 5.48 42.17
N GLY A 83 -5.69 4.39 42.48
CA GLY A 83 -5.15 3.03 42.48
C GLY A 83 -4.70 2.56 41.10
N LEU A 84 -5.47 2.86 40.04
CA LEU A 84 -5.08 2.56 38.65
C LEU A 84 -3.82 3.34 38.25
N ARG A 85 -3.73 4.64 38.57
CA ARG A 85 -2.54 5.46 38.27
C ARG A 85 -1.31 4.97 39.03
N LYS A 86 -1.43 4.68 40.34
CA LYS A 86 -0.31 4.21 41.17
C LYS A 86 0.08 2.76 40.88
N GLY A 87 -0.87 1.93 40.46
CA GLY A 87 -0.63 0.56 39.98
C GLY A 87 -0.10 0.49 38.54
N GLY A 88 0.22 1.63 37.92
CA GLY A 88 0.82 1.68 36.58
C GLY A 88 -0.14 1.37 35.43
N CYS A 89 -1.46 1.34 35.69
CA CYS A 89 -2.51 1.10 34.69
C CYS A 89 -3.04 2.44 34.15
N THR A 90 -2.18 3.21 33.47
CA THR A 90 -2.48 4.59 33.05
C THR A 90 -3.56 4.65 31.97
N LEU A 91 -3.54 3.73 31.00
CA LEU A 91 -4.59 3.58 29.98
C LEU A 91 -5.94 3.30 30.62
N ALA A 92 -6.01 2.34 31.54
CA ALA A 92 -7.25 2.02 32.27
C ALA A 92 -7.76 3.24 33.07
N ALA A 93 -6.88 4.02 33.70
CA ALA A 93 -7.27 5.23 34.40
C ALA A 93 -7.84 6.32 33.47
N ARG A 94 -7.37 6.38 32.22
CA ARG A 94 -7.84 7.32 31.19
C ARG A 94 -9.24 6.95 30.69
N TYR A 95 -9.46 5.68 30.39
CA TYR A 95 -10.79 5.14 30.04
C TYR A 95 -11.84 5.32 31.14
N MET A 96 -11.41 5.43 32.40
CA MET A 96 -12.28 5.61 33.54
C MET A 96 -12.42 7.06 34.02
N SER A 97 -11.74 8.01 33.36
CA SER A 97 -11.82 9.42 33.72
C SER A 97 -13.13 10.05 33.21
N PRO A 98 -13.90 10.75 34.05
CA PRO A 98 -15.25 11.24 33.72
C PRO A 98 -15.29 12.40 32.71
N ASP A 99 -14.14 13.00 32.39
CA ASP A 99 -14.03 14.16 31.49
C ASP A 99 -14.15 13.76 30.00
N LEU A 100 -13.87 12.49 29.65
CA LEU A 100 -13.95 11.88 28.30
C LEU A 100 -13.24 12.61 27.14
N ALA A 101 -12.71 13.81 27.35
CA ALA A 101 -12.09 14.69 26.36
C ALA A 101 -10.73 14.18 25.85
N ASP A 102 -10.20 13.13 26.48
CA ASP A 102 -8.84 12.63 26.26
C ASP A 102 -8.83 11.14 25.90
N LEU A 103 -9.95 10.58 25.39
CA LEU A 103 -9.96 9.20 24.90
C LEU A 103 -9.15 9.06 23.60
N PRO A 104 -8.43 7.94 23.40
CA PRO A 104 -7.81 7.66 22.10
C PRO A 104 -8.89 7.59 21.01
N SER A 105 -8.59 8.12 19.81
CA SER A 105 -9.52 8.05 18.68
C SER A 105 -9.75 6.59 18.26
N PRO A 106 -10.90 6.25 17.65
CA PRO A 106 -11.15 4.89 17.15
C PRO A 106 -10.07 4.38 16.19
N SER A 107 -9.44 5.29 15.43
CA SER A 107 -8.31 4.99 14.55
C SER A 107 -7.03 4.63 15.32
N LEU A 108 -6.72 5.36 16.40
CA LEU A 108 -5.60 5.05 17.30
C LEU A 108 -5.84 3.73 18.05
N GLU A 109 -7.06 3.49 18.52
CA GLU A 109 -7.44 2.23 19.16
C GLU A 109 -7.26 1.04 18.20
N THR A 110 -7.74 1.17 16.95
CA THR A 110 -7.57 0.14 15.93
C THR A 110 -6.08 -0.13 15.65
N CYS A 111 -5.26 0.92 15.62
CA CYS A 111 -3.81 0.78 15.45
C CYS A 111 -3.16 0.04 16.62
N TYR A 112 -3.51 0.36 17.87
CA TYR A 112 -3.00 -0.34 19.05
C TYR A 112 -3.43 -1.81 19.08
N ASP A 113 -4.69 -2.10 18.73
CA ASP A 113 -5.22 -3.47 18.67
C ASP A 113 -4.51 -4.29 17.59
N GLN A 114 -4.23 -3.70 16.43
CA GLN A 114 -3.43 -4.31 15.36
C GLN A 114 -1.98 -4.59 15.79
N CYS A 115 -1.35 -3.66 16.51
CA CYS A 115 0.01 -3.83 17.02
C CYS A 115 0.08 -4.97 18.07
N ALA A 116 -0.95 -5.11 18.90
CA ALA A 116 -1.04 -6.21 19.86
C ALA A 116 -1.22 -7.57 19.15
N GLN A 117 -2.09 -7.65 18.13
CA GLN A 117 -2.26 -8.86 17.32
C GLN A 117 -0.97 -9.26 16.59
N LEU A 118 -0.24 -8.28 16.06
CA LEU A 118 1.07 -8.51 15.42
C LEU A 118 2.08 -9.07 16.43
N LEU A 119 2.08 -8.55 17.66
CA LEU A 119 2.94 -9.05 18.73
C LEU A 119 2.60 -10.49 19.11
N ASP A 120 1.32 -10.87 19.16
CA ASP A 120 0.89 -12.24 19.43
C ASP A 120 1.36 -13.22 18.34
N ILE A 121 1.27 -12.82 17.07
CA ILE A 121 1.75 -13.61 15.92
C ILE A 121 3.27 -13.79 15.98
N LEU A 122 4.01 -12.73 16.32
CA LEU A 122 5.47 -12.74 16.36
C LEU A 122 6.05 -13.13 17.72
N GLN A 123 5.21 -13.45 18.70
CA GLN A 123 5.62 -13.82 20.05
C GLN A 123 6.61 -14.99 20.06
N PRO A 124 6.44 -16.08 19.27
CA PRO A 124 7.42 -17.17 19.23
C PRO A 124 8.81 -16.69 18.80
N THR A 125 8.88 -15.82 17.80
CA THR A 125 10.13 -15.25 17.28
C THR A 125 10.79 -14.31 18.29
N LEU A 126 10.00 -13.51 19.00
CA LEU A 126 10.51 -12.60 20.03
C LEU A 126 11.02 -13.37 21.25
N VAL A 127 10.33 -14.41 21.69
CA VAL A 127 10.74 -15.24 22.83
C VAL A 127 12.04 -16.00 22.54
N ASP A 128 12.25 -16.44 21.30
CA ASP A 128 13.46 -17.14 20.87
C ASP A 128 14.68 -16.21 20.73
N LYS A 129 14.47 -14.98 20.22
CA LYS A 129 15.57 -14.10 19.81
C LYS A 129 15.87 -12.93 20.75
N LEU A 130 14.97 -12.55 21.65
CA LEU A 130 15.14 -11.40 22.56
C LEU A 130 15.68 -11.85 23.91
N GLN A 131 16.66 -11.12 24.46
CA GLN A 131 17.04 -11.26 25.88
C GLN A 131 16.32 -10.21 26.72
N ALA A 132 15.58 -10.65 27.75
CA ALA A 132 14.81 -9.77 28.62
C ALA A 132 15.71 -8.77 29.36
N THR A 133 16.90 -9.20 29.79
CA THR A 133 17.88 -8.39 30.53
C THR A 133 18.45 -7.22 29.72
N ASP A 134 18.56 -7.35 28.40
CA ASP A 134 19.09 -6.30 27.52
C ASP A 134 18.11 -5.12 27.35
N VAL A 135 16.81 -5.39 27.50
CA VAL A 135 15.75 -4.41 27.24
C VAL A 135 15.05 -3.93 28.50
N VAL A 136 15.06 -4.70 29.61
CA VAL A 136 14.29 -4.38 30.83
C VAL A 136 14.71 -3.04 31.46
N ASP A 137 16.00 -2.71 31.46
CA ASP A 137 16.52 -1.44 32.00
C ASP A 137 16.09 -0.25 31.13
N LYS A 138 16.17 -0.40 29.81
CA LYS A 138 15.73 0.63 28.85
C LYS A 138 14.21 0.80 28.87
N CYS A 139 13.46 -0.28 29.08
CA CYS A 139 12.02 -0.25 29.28
C CYS A 139 11.65 0.53 30.56
N LEU A 140 12.45 0.44 31.63
CA LEU A 140 12.26 1.28 32.82
C LEU A 140 12.60 2.75 32.54
N GLU A 141 13.69 3.03 31.84
CA GLU A 141 14.11 4.40 31.49
C GLU A 141 13.08 5.13 30.62
N LYS A 142 12.45 4.43 29.67
CA LYS A 142 11.38 5.00 28.81
C LYS A 142 9.98 4.91 29.42
N ALA A 143 9.88 4.59 30.72
CA ALA A 143 8.63 4.47 31.47
C ALA A 143 7.62 3.45 30.88
N LEU A 144 8.10 2.41 30.21
CA LEU A 144 7.28 1.25 29.80
C LEU A 144 7.10 0.24 30.94
N LEU A 145 8.02 0.17 31.89
CA LEU A 145 7.91 -0.69 33.06
C LEU A 145 8.00 0.10 34.35
N THR A 146 7.38 -0.40 35.40
CA THR A 146 7.64 0.08 36.77
C THR A 146 8.87 -0.61 37.36
N LYS A 147 9.39 -0.07 38.47
CA LYS A 147 10.49 -0.73 39.22
C LYS A 147 10.09 -2.11 39.72
N GLU A 148 8.81 -2.33 40.03
CA GLU A 148 8.30 -3.63 40.44
C GLU A 148 8.26 -4.61 39.26
N ASP A 149 7.76 -4.17 38.10
CA ASP A 149 7.73 -5.00 36.89
C ASP A 149 9.15 -5.42 36.47
N ARG A 150 10.13 -4.50 36.53
CA ARG A 150 11.56 -4.82 36.29
C ARG A 150 12.04 -5.93 37.21
N ASN A 151 11.82 -5.78 38.52
CA ASN A 151 12.31 -6.75 39.50
C ASN A 151 11.66 -8.13 39.30
N ARG A 152 10.39 -8.18 38.89
CA ARG A 152 9.71 -9.44 38.56
C ARG A 152 10.28 -10.09 37.30
N VAL A 153 10.51 -9.32 36.23
CA VAL A 153 11.12 -9.82 34.98
C VAL A 153 12.52 -10.35 35.24
N VAL A 154 13.36 -9.61 35.99
CA VAL A 154 14.72 -10.06 36.36
C VAL A 154 14.68 -11.32 37.23
N HIS A 155 13.79 -11.37 38.23
CA HIS A 155 13.63 -12.57 39.06
C HIS A 155 13.16 -13.79 38.25
N LEU A 156 12.30 -13.60 37.26
CA LEU A 156 11.84 -14.68 36.38
C LEU A 156 12.96 -15.18 35.46
N ASP A 157 13.80 -14.28 34.96
CA ASP A 157 14.97 -14.63 34.16
C ASP A 157 15.95 -15.50 34.96
N GLU A 158 16.29 -15.07 36.18
CA GLU A 158 17.23 -15.77 37.07
C GLU A 158 16.75 -17.16 37.51
N ASN A 159 15.43 -17.35 37.70
CA ASN A 159 14.89 -18.58 38.30
C ASN A 159 14.20 -19.53 37.32
N TYR A 160 13.65 -19.02 36.21
CA TYR A 160 12.83 -19.80 35.29
C TYR A 160 13.22 -19.62 33.81
N GLY A 161 14.26 -18.84 33.53
CA GLY A 161 14.85 -18.67 32.20
C GLY A 161 14.24 -17.54 31.37
N ASN A 162 15.04 -17.09 30.41
CA ASN A 162 14.76 -15.93 29.56
C ASN A 162 13.41 -15.99 28.83
N GLU A 163 13.00 -17.16 28.34
CA GLU A 163 11.73 -17.29 27.61
C GLU A 163 10.52 -16.85 28.44
N ARG A 164 10.50 -17.19 29.74
CA ARG A 164 9.41 -16.77 30.64
C ARG A 164 9.53 -15.30 31.02
N ALA A 165 10.75 -14.79 31.14
CA ALA A 165 11.01 -13.38 31.39
C ALA A 165 10.56 -12.49 30.22
N VAL A 166 10.81 -12.92 28.97
CA VAL A 166 10.36 -12.22 27.76
C VAL A 166 8.84 -12.25 27.65
N ARG A 167 8.18 -13.38 27.93
CA ARG A 167 6.71 -13.46 27.93
C ARG A 167 6.08 -12.52 28.96
N GLU A 168 6.64 -12.45 30.16
CA GLU A 168 6.17 -11.51 31.20
C GLU A 168 6.48 -10.06 30.83
N LEU A 169 7.64 -9.79 30.22
CA LEU A 169 7.97 -8.47 29.71
C LEU A 169 6.96 -8.00 28.66
N LEU A 170 6.68 -8.83 27.65
CA LEU A 170 5.78 -8.51 26.55
C LEU A 170 4.34 -8.31 27.06
N SER A 171 3.88 -9.13 28.01
CA SER A 171 2.53 -8.99 28.57
C SER A 171 2.34 -7.65 29.30
N ARG A 172 3.41 -7.11 29.92
CA ARG A 172 3.39 -5.87 30.69
C ARG A 172 3.50 -4.61 29.83
N ILE A 173 4.27 -4.64 28.75
CA ILE A 173 4.46 -3.46 27.89
C ILE A 173 3.20 -3.12 27.10
N VAL A 174 2.43 -4.11 26.64
CA VAL A 174 1.21 -3.93 25.83
C VAL A 174 0.13 -3.14 26.58
N GLN A 175 0.24 -3.06 27.91
CA GLN A 175 -0.71 -2.37 28.78
C GLN A 175 -0.41 -0.87 28.95
N LYS A 176 0.62 -0.35 28.28
CA LYS A 176 1.09 1.05 28.42
C LYS A 176 0.76 1.90 27.20
N GLU A 177 0.67 3.21 27.43
CA GLU A 177 0.50 4.20 26.35
C GLU A 177 1.73 4.28 25.45
N ASP A 178 1.49 4.30 24.14
CA ASP A 178 2.51 4.35 23.09
C ASP A 178 3.60 3.28 23.24
N TRP A 179 3.21 2.10 23.73
CA TRP A 179 4.16 1.03 24.01
C TRP A 179 4.90 0.59 22.75
N PHE A 180 4.21 0.52 21.61
CA PHE A 180 4.77 -0.01 20.37
C PHE A 180 5.91 0.87 19.82
N SER A 181 5.73 2.18 19.75
CA SER A 181 6.76 3.12 19.26
C SER A 181 7.97 3.19 20.21
N LYS A 182 7.71 3.20 21.52
CA LYS A 182 8.77 3.17 22.55
C LYS A 182 9.52 1.83 22.53
N PHE A 183 8.82 0.72 22.35
CA PHE A 183 9.41 -0.61 22.28
C PHE A 183 10.26 -0.78 21.03
N LEU A 184 9.81 -0.33 19.86
CA LEU A 184 10.62 -0.29 18.64
C LEU A 184 11.91 0.53 18.84
N SER A 185 11.79 1.70 19.46
CA SER A 185 12.97 2.52 19.78
C SER A 185 13.94 1.80 20.73
N ILE A 186 13.44 1.03 21.70
CA ILE A 186 14.27 0.24 22.60
C ILE A 186 14.94 -0.92 21.87
N LEU A 187 14.24 -1.61 20.96
CA LEU A 187 14.82 -2.67 20.15
C LEU A 187 15.97 -2.15 19.27
N HIS A 188 15.79 -0.97 18.65
CA HIS A 188 16.86 -0.31 17.91
C HIS A 188 18.05 0.07 18.81
N GLU A 189 17.80 0.65 19.99
CA GLU A 189 18.84 1.02 20.95
C GLU A 189 19.55 -0.18 21.58
N ALA A 190 18.88 -1.33 21.68
CA ALA A 190 19.41 -2.60 22.19
C ALA A 190 19.98 -3.50 21.09
N THR A 191 20.25 -2.95 19.90
CA THR A 191 20.85 -3.64 18.75
C THR A 191 20.02 -4.80 18.15
N TYR A 192 18.75 -4.92 18.54
CA TYR A 192 17.76 -5.85 17.97
C TYR A 192 17.08 -5.25 16.73
N VAL A 193 17.87 -4.72 15.79
CA VAL A 193 17.38 -4.00 14.59
C VAL A 193 16.51 -4.89 13.71
N GLN A 194 16.93 -6.15 13.49
CA GLN A 194 16.17 -7.11 12.69
C GLN A 194 14.77 -7.38 13.26
N LEU A 195 14.65 -7.50 14.59
CA LEU A 195 13.36 -7.72 15.24
C LEU A 195 12.45 -6.49 15.15
N ALA A 196 13.04 -5.28 15.22
CA ALA A 196 12.29 -4.03 15.02
C ALA A 196 11.80 -3.88 13.57
N GLU A 197 12.60 -4.30 12.59
CA GLU A 197 12.24 -4.31 11.18
C GLU A 197 11.17 -5.36 10.85
N ASP A 198 11.24 -6.54 11.47
CA ASP A 198 10.23 -7.59 11.36
C ASP A 198 8.88 -7.12 11.94
N LEU A 199 8.91 -6.41 13.07
CA LEU A 199 7.72 -5.80 13.70
C LEU A 199 7.15 -4.61 12.90
N THR A 200 7.91 -4.01 11.99
CA THR A 200 7.45 -2.88 11.15
C THR A 200 7.20 -3.28 9.69
N GLY A 201 7.43 -4.55 9.33
CA GLY A 201 7.23 -5.07 7.98
C GLY A 201 8.23 -4.56 6.95
N ILE A 202 9.37 -3.99 7.38
CA ILE A 202 10.35 -3.35 6.48
C ILE A 202 11.16 -4.40 5.68
N ASN A 203 11.22 -5.64 6.14
CA ASN A 203 12.02 -6.71 5.51
C ASN A 203 11.33 -7.55 4.42
N CYS A 204 10.18 -7.13 3.91
CA CYS A 204 9.69 -7.68 2.63
C CYS A 204 10.46 -7.13 1.40
N LEU A 205 11.45 -6.24 1.56
CA LEU A 205 12.09 -5.55 0.43
C LEU A 205 13.61 -5.34 0.51
N LYS A 206 14.37 -6.03 1.36
CA LYS A 206 15.82 -5.82 1.46
C LYS A 206 16.64 -7.09 1.64
N ASP A 207 16.82 -7.83 0.56
CA ASP A 207 18.15 -8.36 0.27
C ASP A 207 18.93 -7.25 -0.46
N ASN A 208 19.94 -6.72 0.23
CA ASN A 208 21.18 -6.06 -0.24
C ASN A 208 21.54 -4.86 0.63
N GLU A 209 22.55 -5.07 1.49
CA GLU A 209 23.42 -4.07 2.14
C GLU A 209 24.04 -3.15 1.06
N GLU A 210 24.40 -1.87 1.28
CA GLU A 210 25.15 -1.26 2.37
C GLU A 210 24.63 0.15 2.74
N ILE A 211 24.78 0.45 4.02
CA ILE A 211 24.47 1.72 4.70
C ILE A 211 25.57 2.76 4.43
N LYS A 212 25.19 4.02 4.14
CA LYS A 212 25.88 5.19 4.71
C LYS A 212 24.89 6.27 5.15
N GLU A 213 25.12 6.70 6.38
CA GLU A 213 24.38 7.67 7.20
C GLU A 213 24.16 9.02 6.51
N ASN A 214 23.00 9.65 6.80
CA ASN A 214 22.94 10.99 7.41
C ASN A 214 21.49 11.46 7.58
N GLY A 215 21.15 11.90 8.79
CA GLY A 215 20.12 12.92 9.03
C GLY A 215 18.88 12.49 9.84
N ILE A 216 19.04 12.32 11.16
CA ILE A 216 17.92 12.38 12.10
C ILE A 216 17.82 13.84 12.58
N GLU A 217 16.84 14.58 12.07
CA GLU A 217 16.35 15.80 12.75
C GLU A 217 15.12 15.44 13.59
N LYS A 218 15.28 15.65 14.90
CA LYS A 218 14.24 15.54 15.94
C LYS A 218 13.12 16.54 15.69
N LEU A 219 11.87 16.08 15.73
CA LEU A 219 10.71 16.95 15.94
C LEU A 219 9.92 16.48 17.16
N SER A 220 10.01 17.30 18.22
CA SER A 220 9.12 17.29 19.37
C SER A 220 7.74 17.86 19.02
N PRO A 221 6.65 17.44 19.67
CA PRO A 221 5.33 18.04 19.47
C PRO A 221 5.15 19.27 20.36
N LYS A 222 4.63 20.36 19.78
CA LYS A 222 3.91 21.41 20.51
C LYS A 222 2.56 21.65 19.83
N ASP A 223 1.53 21.29 20.58
CA ASP A 223 0.14 21.77 20.64
C ASP A 223 -0.52 22.47 19.44
N GLY A 224 -1.64 21.86 19.02
CA GLY A 224 -2.97 22.47 19.11
C GLY A 224 -3.50 23.28 17.92
N HIS A 225 -4.27 22.65 17.01
CA HIS A 225 -5.74 22.83 16.89
C HIS A 225 -6.28 22.15 15.61
N VAL A 226 -7.26 21.25 15.85
CA VAL A 226 -8.52 20.95 15.12
C VAL A 226 -8.51 20.93 13.59
N ILE A 227 -8.71 19.73 13.01
CA ILE A 227 -9.28 19.52 11.68
C ILE A 227 -10.56 18.70 11.83
N GLU A 228 -11.66 19.27 11.36
CA GLU A 228 -12.94 18.65 11.03
C GLU A 228 -12.72 17.64 9.89
N GLU A 229 -13.08 16.37 10.10
CA GLU A 229 -13.16 15.37 9.03
C GLU A 229 -14.62 15.09 8.69
N THR A 230 -14.99 15.51 7.48
CA THR A 230 -16.26 15.24 6.82
C THR A 230 -16.33 13.78 6.38
N LEU A 231 -17.31 13.07 6.92
CA LEU A 231 -17.73 11.72 6.59
C LEU A 231 -18.22 11.62 5.13
N ILE A 232 -17.73 10.62 4.39
CA ILE A 232 -18.43 10.11 3.19
C ILE A 232 -19.06 8.77 3.57
N SER A 233 -20.38 8.82 3.76
CA SER A 233 -21.27 7.68 3.97
C SER A 233 -21.54 6.95 2.65
N LEU A 234 -21.35 5.63 2.66
CA LEU A 234 -21.98 4.72 1.71
C LEU A 234 -23.32 4.29 2.30
N SER A 235 -24.43 4.61 1.63
CA SER A 235 -25.76 4.09 1.98
C SER A 235 -26.35 3.31 0.83
N ASP A 236 -26.71 2.07 1.14
CA ASP A 236 -27.64 1.20 0.43
C ASP A 236 -28.96 1.92 0.10
N HIS A 237 -29.55 1.58 -1.04
CA HIS A 237 -30.98 1.79 -1.28
C HIS A 237 -31.65 0.48 -1.68
N GLN A 238 -32.51 0.00 -0.79
CA GLN A 238 -33.58 -0.96 -1.06
C GLN A 238 -34.77 -0.24 -1.72
N GLU A 239 -35.51 -1.02 -2.51
CA GLU A 239 -36.76 -0.71 -3.20
C GLU A 239 -37.90 -0.32 -2.23
N GLU A 240 -38.81 0.55 -2.66
CA GLU A 240 -40.26 0.42 -2.40
C GLU A 240 -41.10 1.30 -3.35
N GLU A 241 -42.27 0.78 -3.69
CA GLU A 241 -43.27 1.23 -4.67
C GLU A 241 -44.06 2.49 -4.25
N ASN A 242 -44.42 3.36 -5.21
CA ASN A 242 -45.83 3.65 -5.58
C ASN A 242 -45.99 4.84 -6.56
N ASP A 243 -46.55 4.51 -7.72
CA ASP A 243 -47.72 5.10 -8.39
C ASP A 243 -47.93 6.64 -8.45
N SER A 244 -47.84 7.22 -9.67
CA SER A 244 -48.93 8.04 -10.24
C SER A 244 -48.69 8.41 -11.73
N LEU A 245 -49.74 8.19 -12.50
CA LEU A 245 -49.96 8.32 -13.95
C LEU A 245 -49.79 9.74 -14.53
N THR A 246 -49.37 9.88 -15.80
CA THR A 246 -50.24 10.19 -16.97
C THR A 246 -49.47 10.66 -18.24
N VAL A 247 -49.77 9.98 -19.37
CA VAL A 247 -49.99 10.51 -20.75
C VAL A 247 -48.72 11.01 -21.50
N GLU A 248 -48.34 10.56 -22.71
CA GLU A 248 -49.09 10.17 -23.90
C GLU A 248 -48.25 9.27 -24.83
N ASN A 249 -48.94 8.40 -25.59
CA ASN A 249 -48.42 7.46 -26.58
C ASN A 249 -48.02 8.13 -27.90
N ASP A 250 -47.10 7.52 -28.65
CA ASP A 250 -47.26 7.28 -30.10
C ASP A 250 -46.36 6.12 -30.61
N GLU A 251 -47.02 4.98 -30.80
CA GLU A 251 -47.02 4.05 -31.94
C GLU A 251 -45.74 3.58 -32.69
N LEU A 252 -45.56 2.25 -32.59
CA LEU A 252 -45.42 1.23 -33.66
C LEU A 252 -44.07 0.49 -33.89
N GLU A 253 -44.09 -0.77 -33.42
CA GLU A 253 -43.74 -2.06 -34.06
C GLU A 253 -42.42 -2.22 -34.83
N SER A 254 -41.49 -3.04 -34.35
CA SER A 254 -41.38 -4.51 -34.44
C SER A 254 -40.42 -4.98 -35.55
N SER A 255 -39.32 -5.61 -35.16
CA SER A 255 -38.91 -6.90 -35.72
C SER A 255 -37.67 -7.43 -34.99
N LEU A 256 -37.77 -8.71 -34.68
CA LEU A 256 -36.79 -9.58 -34.04
C LEU A 256 -35.65 -9.90 -35.01
N ALA A 257 -34.39 -9.92 -34.54
CA ALA A 257 -33.46 -11.05 -34.68
C ALA A 257 -32.01 -10.68 -34.30
N ASP A 258 -31.42 -11.57 -33.50
CA ASP A 258 -30.00 -11.89 -33.32
C ASP A 258 -29.04 -10.83 -32.76
N SER A 259 -29.02 -10.82 -31.43
CA SER A 259 -27.85 -10.49 -30.61
C SER A 259 -26.77 -11.58 -30.73
N SER A 260 -25.62 -11.23 -31.29
CA SER A 260 -24.36 -11.94 -31.04
C SER A 260 -23.34 -10.94 -30.50
N VAL A 261 -23.29 -10.85 -29.17
CA VAL A 261 -22.33 -10.02 -28.44
C VAL A 261 -21.16 -10.92 -28.06
N VAL A 262 -20.05 -10.79 -28.78
CA VAL A 262 -18.77 -11.40 -28.40
C VAL A 262 -18.18 -10.54 -27.29
N SER A 263 -18.06 -11.13 -26.10
CA SER A 263 -17.41 -10.52 -24.94
C SER A 263 -15.89 -10.69 -25.09
N GLU A 264 -15.18 -9.60 -25.38
CA GLU A 264 -13.72 -9.55 -25.25
C GLU A 264 -13.37 -9.36 -23.77
N SER A 265 -12.70 -10.35 -23.19
CA SER A 265 -12.12 -10.28 -21.85
C SER A 265 -10.68 -9.81 -21.95
N ASP A 266 -10.40 -8.63 -21.40
CA ASP A 266 -9.06 -8.07 -21.22
C ASP A 266 -8.27 -8.92 -20.21
N THR A 267 -7.47 -9.87 -20.72
CA THR A 267 -6.39 -10.50 -19.96
C THR A 267 -5.12 -9.71 -20.20
N SER A 268 -4.80 -8.82 -19.26
CA SER A 268 -3.52 -8.13 -19.22
C SER A 268 -2.43 -9.15 -18.87
N LEU A 269 -1.72 -9.63 -19.90
CA LEU A 269 -0.49 -10.37 -19.74
C LEU A 269 0.53 -9.48 -19.02
N ALA A 270 0.87 -9.89 -17.80
CA ALA A 270 2.00 -9.36 -17.04
C ALA A 270 3.30 -9.67 -17.81
N GLU A 271 3.82 -8.70 -18.55
CA GLU A 271 5.22 -8.72 -18.96
C GLU A 271 6.08 -8.37 -17.74
N GLY A 272 6.68 -9.41 -17.16
CA GLY A 272 7.70 -9.30 -16.13
C GLY A 272 8.94 -8.61 -16.69
N SER A 273 9.23 -7.42 -16.16
CA SER A 273 10.49 -6.72 -16.37
C SER A 273 11.63 -7.52 -15.75
N VAL A 274 12.40 -8.23 -16.58
CA VAL A 274 13.70 -8.79 -16.21
C VAL A 274 14.70 -7.65 -16.02
N SER A 275 15.10 -7.40 -14.77
CA SER A 275 16.26 -6.56 -14.45
C SER A 275 17.53 -7.39 -14.57
N CYS A 276 18.20 -7.33 -15.71
CA CYS A 276 19.56 -7.83 -15.84
C CYS A 276 20.52 -6.77 -15.27
N LEU A 277 21.03 -7.01 -14.07
CA LEU A 277 22.27 -6.41 -13.59
C LEU A 277 23.42 -7.24 -14.16
N ASP A 278 24.31 -6.62 -14.92
CA ASP A 278 25.66 -7.14 -15.08
C ASP A 278 26.66 -5.98 -15.15
N GLU A 279 27.77 -6.20 -14.46
CA GLU A 279 28.88 -5.32 -14.22
C GLU A 279 29.67 -5.11 -15.51
N SER A 280 30.10 -3.87 -15.75
CA SER A 280 31.19 -3.63 -16.68
C SER A 280 32.16 -2.63 -16.08
N LEU A 281 33.18 -3.19 -15.40
CA LEU A 281 34.44 -2.53 -15.10
C LEU A 281 35.21 -2.33 -16.40
N GLY A 282 35.06 -1.15 -16.99
CA GLY A 282 35.79 -0.71 -18.18
C GLY A 282 36.96 0.20 -17.82
N HIS A 283 38.17 -0.31 -18.03
CA HIS A 283 39.46 0.34 -17.83
C HIS A 283 39.61 1.67 -18.57
N ASN A 284 40.16 2.69 -17.89
CA ASN A 284 40.84 3.81 -18.55
C ASN A 284 42.30 3.86 -18.10
N SER A 285 43.18 3.34 -18.95
CA SER A 285 44.62 3.57 -18.91
C SER A 285 44.95 4.88 -19.63
N ASN A 286 45.52 5.87 -18.94
CA ASN A 286 46.53 6.74 -19.55
C ASN A 286 47.40 7.51 -18.52
N MET A 287 48.69 7.15 -18.52
CA MET A 287 49.91 7.98 -18.46
C MET A 287 50.08 9.12 -17.43
N GLY A 288 51.25 9.09 -16.76
CA GLY A 288 51.97 10.32 -16.39
C GLY A 288 52.79 10.25 -15.10
N SER A 289 53.96 9.64 -15.17
CA SER A 289 54.99 9.72 -14.11
C SER A 289 55.55 11.14 -13.99
N VAL A 290 55.65 11.68 -12.77
CA VAL A 290 56.74 12.60 -12.37
C VAL A 290 56.91 12.65 -10.85
N SER A 291 58.09 12.22 -10.42
CA SER A 291 58.98 12.73 -9.35
C SER A 291 58.39 13.23 -8.03
N GLY A 292 58.90 12.67 -6.94
CA GLY A 292 58.55 13.04 -5.57
C GLY A 292 59.24 14.31 -5.06
N THR A 293 58.76 14.74 -3.89
CA THR A 293 59.49 15.53 -2.89
C THR A 293 58.78 15.29 -1.56
N MET A 294 59.54 14.85 -0.56
CA MET A 294 59.14 14.64 0.84
C MET A 294 58.95 16.00 1.53
N GLY A 295 57.93 16.14 2.38
CA GLY A 295 57.82 17.34 3.22
C GLY A 295 56.58 17.42 4.11
N SER A 296 56.79 17.02 5.38
CA SER A 296 56.21 17.55 6.63
C SER A 296 54.69 17.50 6.88
N ASP A 297 54.38 16.75 7.94
CA ASP A 297 53.15 16.77 8.73
C ASP A 297 52.80 18.18 9.25
N SER A 298 51.54 18.55 9.09
CA SER A 298 50.83 19.42 10.04
C SER A 298 49.33 19.20 9.88
N ASP A 299 48.74 18.55 10.88
CA ASP A 299 47.31 18.33 11.03
C ASP A 299 46.56 19.68 11.09
N GLN A 300 45.70 19.93 10.10
CA GLN A 300 44.56 20.84 10.23
C GLN A 300 43.37 20.17 9.54
N ASP A 301 42.39 19.81 10.37
CA ASP A 301 41.08 19.31 9.99
C ASP A 301 40.30 20.38 9.21
N ASP A 302 40.50 20.42 7.89
CA ASP A 302 39.57 21.02 6.94
C ASP A 302 38.80 19.87 6.26
N GLU A 303 37.64 19.52 6.80
CA GLU A 303 36.63 18.68 6.13
C GLU A 303 36.06 19.42 4.90
N LYS A 304 36.86 19.57 3.84
CA LYS A 304 36.33 19.77 2.50
C LYS A 304 35.72 18.46 2.04
N LYS A 305 34.41 18.31 2.28
CA LYS A 305 33.54 17.33 1.62
C LYS A 305 33.96 17.23 0.15
N ARG A 306 34.56 16.10 -0.26
CA ARG A 306 34.83 15.79 -1.67
C ARG A 306 33.49 15.83 -2.40
N ALA A 307 33.23 16.92 -3.12
CA ALA A 307 32.11 16.98 -4.04
C ALA A 307 32.37 15.95 -5.15
N PHE A 308 31.55 14.89 -5.20
CA PHE A 308 31.45 14.08 -6.39
C PHE A 308 31.13 14.99 -7.58
N PRO A 309 31.78 14.81 -8.75
CA PRO A 309 31.49 15.65 -9.92
C PRO A 309 30.00 15.56 -10.25
N GLU A 310 29.35 16.72 -10.30
CA GLU A 310 27.91 16.81 -10.61
C GLU A 310 27.65 16.18 -11.99
N PRO A 311 26.59 15.38 -12.16
CA PRO A 311 26.33 14.72 -13.42
C PRO A 311 25.91 15.74 -14.49
N GLU A 312 26.66 15.81 -15.59
CA GLU A 312 26.39 16.74 -16.69
C GLU A 312 25.21 16.24 -17.55
N LEU A 313 24.26 17.13 -17.84
CA LEU A 313 23.09 16.81 -18.67
C LEU A 313 23.42 16.93 -20.16
N VAL A 314 24.04 15.89 -20.73
CA VAL A 314 24.40 15.80 -22.16
C VAL A 314 23.61 14.67 -22.84
N LEU A 315 23.07 14.97 -24.03
CA LEU A 315 22.40 13.98 -24.87
C LEU A 315 23.36 13.38 -25.90
N ARG A 316 23.21 12.08 -26.18
CA ARG A 316 23.85 11.43 -27.33
C ARG A 316 23.28 11.96 -28.66
N SER A 317 23.97 11.75 -29.77
CA SER A 317 23.53 12.24 -31.09
C SER A 317 22.12 11.76 -31.47
N TYR A 318 21.79 10.48 -31.26
CA TYR A 318 20.44 9.96 -31.53
C TYR A 318 19.37 10.54 -30.59
N GLN A 319 19.74 10.90 -29.37
CA GLN A 319 18.83 11.52 -28.40
C GLN A 319 18.55 12.97 -28.78
N MET A 320 19.59 13.70 -29.20
CA MET A 320 19.47 15.07 -29.69
C MET A 320 18.64 15.12 -30.98
N GLU A 321 18.83 14.16 -31.89
CA GLU A 321 18.04 14.03 -33.12
C GLU A 321 16.53 14.03 -32.85
N VAL A 322 16.08 13.18 -31.92
CA VAL A 322 14.64 13.09 -31.58
C VAL A 322 14.16 14.25 -30.71
N ALA A 323 15.05 14.94 -29.99
CA ALA A 323 14.70 16.08 -29.15
C ALA A 323 14.42 17.37 -29.95
N LYS A 324 15.10 17.56 -31.09
CA LYS A 324 15.10 18.82 -31.87
C LYS A 324 13.71 19.45 -32.06
N PRO A 325 12.67 18.73 -32.55
CA PRO A 325 11.38 19.38 -32.77
C PRO A 325 10.70 19.84 -31.47
N ALA A 326 10.89 19.13 -30.35
CA ALA A 326 10.37 19.57 -29.06
C ALA A 326 11.11 20.81 -28.55
N LEU A 327 12.43 20.91 -28.79
CA LEU A 327 13.21 22.11 -28.47
C LEU A 327 12.78 23.34 -29.30
N GLU A 328 12.15 23.13 -30.46
CA GLU A 328 11.52 24.17 -31.28
C GLU A 328 10.09 24.52 -30.82
N GLY A 329 9.58 23.91 -29.75
CA GLY A 329 8.25 24.15 -29.20
C GLY A 329 7.13 23.36 -29.89
N LYS A 330 7.44 22.35 -30.73
CA LYS A 330 6.42 21.52 -31.38
C LYS A 330 5.93 20.42 -30.44
N ASN A 331 4.64 20.10 -30.51
CA ASN A 331 4.07 18.93 -29.86
C ASN A 331 4.53 17.67 -30.59
N ILE A 332 5.16 16.72 -29.92
CA ILE A 332 5.68 15.52 -30.59
C ILE A 332 5.50 14.25 -29.76
N ILE A 333 5.60 13.12 -30.43
CA ILE A 333 5.75 11.79 -29.79
C ILE A 333 7.15 11.28 -30.09
N ILE A 334 7.96 11.04 -29.06
CA ILE A 334 9.26 10.38 -29.18
C ILE A 334 9.04 8.87 -29.05
N CYS A 335 9.35 8.14 -30.12
CA CYS A 335 9.32 6.69 -30.15
C CYS A 335 10.75 6.14 -30.14
N LEU A 336 11.18 5.64 -28.98
CA LEU A 336 12.54 5.12 -28.75
C LEU A 336 12.48 3.79 -27.96
N PRO A 337 13.26 2.76 -28.34
CA PRO A 337 13.29 1.50 -27.61
C PRO A 337 13.58 1.67 -26.11
N THR A 338 13.11 0.72 -25.30
CA THR A 338 13.48 0.66 -23.87
C THR A 338 15.00 0.56 -23.72
N GLY A 339 15.56 1.22 -22.71
CA GLY A 339 17.02 1.33 -22.53
C GLY A 339 17.71 2.44 -23.34
N SER A 340 17.03 3.07 -24.30
CA SER A 340 17.63 4.16 -25.12
C SER A 340 17.78 5.50 -24.37
N GLY A 341 17.27 5.60 -23.14
CA GLY A 341 17.29 6.83 -22.34
C GLY A 341 16.20 7.85 -22.70
N LYS A 342 14.97 7.40 -22.96
CA LYS A 342 13.79 8.28 -23.22
C LYS A 342 13.62 9.37 -22.18
N THR A 343 13.64 8.99 -20.90
CA THR A 343 13.46 9.91 -19.78
C THR A 343 14.56 10.97 -19.73
N ARG A 344 15.81 10.62 -20.06
CA ARG A 344 16.92 11.58 -20.16
C ARG A 344 16.66 12.66 -21.21
N VAL A 345 16.08 12.27 -22.36
CA VAL A 345 15.67 13.23 -23.39
C VAL A 345 14.59 14.18 -22.86
N ALA A 346 13.63 13.65 -22.11
CA ALA A 346 12.57 14.43 -21.48
C ALA A 346 13.11 15.45 -20.47
N VAL A 347 14.08 15.06 -19.64
CA VAL A 347 14.76 15.96 -18.69
C VAL A 347 15.47 17.09 -19.43
N TYR A 348 16.17 16.78 -20.52
CA TYR A 348 16.84 17.79 -21.35
C TYR A 348 15.84 18.80 -21.95
N ILE A 349 14.74 18.31 -22.52
CA ILE A 349 13.69 19.16 -23.08
C ILE A 349 13.06 20.03 -21.97
N ALA A 350 12.74 19.45 -20.81
CA ALA A 350 12.19 20.17 -19.68
C ALA A 350 13.12 21.30 -19.21
N LYS A 351 14.42 21.03 -19.10
CA LYS A 351 15.42 22.04 -18.73
C LYS A 351 15.50 23.17 -19.75
N ASP A 352 15.65 22.84 -21.03
CA ASP A 352 15.74 23.84 -22.10
C ASP A 352 14.47 24.70 -22.19
N HIS A 353 13.30 24.08 -22.04
CA HIS A 353 12.01 24.76 -22.00
C HIS A 353 11.92 25.76 -20.85
N LEU A 354 12.25 25.33 -19.62
CA LEU A 354 12.26 26.20 -18.45
C LEU A 354 13.32 27.31 -18.54
N ASP A 355 14.51 27.00 -19.08
CA ASP A 355 15.58 27.98 -19.28
C ASP A 355 15.13 29.07 -20.28
N LYS A 356 14.46 28.68 -21.37
CA LYS A 356 13.88 29.61 -22.36
C LYS A 356 12.79 30.48 -21.75
N LYS A 357 11.86 29.89 -20.99
CA LYS A 357 10.80 30.63 -20.28
C LYS A 357 11.37 31.64 -19.30
N LYS A 358 12.37 31.24 -18.51
CA LYS A 358 13.08 32.12 -17.57
C LYS A 358 13.79 33.27 -18.30
N LYS A 359 14.47 33.01 -19.42
CA LYS A 359 15.12 34.05 -20.24
C LYS A 359 14.13 35.02 -20.86
N ALA A 360 12.93 34.55 -21.21
CA ALA A 360 11.84 35.36 -21.74
C ALA A 360 11.02 36.08 -20.64
N SER A 361 11.35 35.90 -19.36
CA SER A 361 10.56 36.38 -18.22
C SER A 361 9.10 35.90 -18.24
N GLU A 362 8.87 34.69 -18.75
CA GLU A 362 7.57 34.04 -18.78
C GLU A 362 7.48 32.92 -17.73
N PRO A 363 6.29 32.65 -17.16
CA PRO A 363 6.12 31.53 -16.24
C PRO A 363 6.38 30.20 -16.96
N GLY A 364 7.25 29.38 -16.36
CA GLY A 364 7.59 28.04 -16.83
C GLY A 364 7.16 27.00 -15.79
N LYS A 365 6.41 25.98 -16.20
CA LYS A 365 6.02 24.88 -15.32
C LYS A 365 5.86 23.59 -16.12
N VAL A 366 6.45 22.52 -15.63
CA VAL A 366 6.49 21.22 -16.30
C VAL A 366 5.72 20.19 -15.48
N MET A 367 4.79 19.50 -16.12
CA MET A 367 4.12 18.32 -15.57
C MET A 367 4.63 17.06 -16.26
N VAL A 368 5.01 16.05 -15.49
CA VAL A 368 5.43 14.74 -15.99
C VAL A 368 4.45 13.69 -15.49
N LEU A 369 3.67 13.14 -16.41
CA LEU A 369 2.64 12.15 -16.12
C LEU A 369 3.17 10.74 -16.35
N VAL A 370 2.98 9.88 -15.34
CA VAL A 370 3.29 8.45 -15.40
C VAL A 370 2.06 7.60 -15.10
N ASN A 371 2.07 6.33 -15.55
CA ASN A 371 0.96 5.39 -15.38
C ASN A 371 1.06 4.52 -14.12
N LYS A 372 2.24 4.45 -13.47
CA LYS A 372 2.47 3.59 -12.29
C LYS A 372 3.17 4.37 -11.17
N VAL A 373 2.79 4.11 -9.92
CA VAL A 373 3.36 4.78 -8.73
C VAL A 373 4.89 4.64 -8.64
N PRO A 374 5.51 3.45 -8.82
CA PRO A 374 6.98 3.33 -8.74
C PRO A 374 7.73 4.18 -9.77
N LEU A 375 7.10 4.51 -10.90
CA LEU A 375 7.72 5.35 -11.93
C LEU A 375 7.86 6.80 -11.48
N VAL A 376 6.99 7.29 -10.58
CA VAL A 376 7.11 8.63 -9.99
C VAL A 376 8.45 8.74 -9.27
N GLU A 377 8.70 7.82 -8.34
CA GLU A 377 9.93 7.81 -7.54
C GLU A 377 11.16 7.53 -8.41
N GLN A 378 11.04 6.61 -9.37
CA GLN A 378 12.13 6.34 -10.32
C GLN A 378 12.53 7.58 -11.11
N HIS A 379 11.58 8.27 -11.75
CA HIS A 379 11.87 9.46 -12.56
C HIS A 379 12.33 10.62 -11.69
N PHE A 380 11.76 10.77 -10.49
CA PHE A 380 12.17 11.79 -9.53
C PHE A 380 13.63 11.59 -9.07
N ARG A 381 13.97 10.45 -8.47
CA ARG A 381 15.30 10.20 -7.90
C ARG A 381 16.41 9.99 -8.93
N LYS A 382 16.13 9.28 -10.04
CA LYS A 382 17.19 8.89 -11.00
C LYS A 382 17.41 9.91 -12.11
N GLU A 383 16.41 10.71 -12.44
CA GLU A 383 16.46 11.58 -13.62
C GLU A 383 16.20 13.04 -13.26
N PHE A 384 14.97 13.45 -12.96
CA PHE A 384 14.63 14.87 -12.84
C PHE A 384 15.32 15.58 -11.65
N LYS A 385 15.32 15.00 -10.45
CA LYS A 385 15.92 15.66 -9.26
C LYS A 385 17.43 15.83 -9.39
N PRO A 386 18.24 14.81 -9.76
CA PRO A 386 19.69 14.99 -9.93
C PRO A 386 20.08 16.10 -10.90
N PHE A 387 19.35 16.22 -12.02
CA PHE A 387 19.71 17.15 -13.09
C PHE A 387 19.06 18.52 -12.99
N LEU A 388 17.97 18.71 -12.22
CA LEU A 388 17.23 19.99 -12.22
C LEU A 388 17.19 20.70 -10.85
N LYS A 389 17.40 20.01 -9.72
CA LYS A 389 17.23 20.56 -8.36
C LYS A 389 18.06 21.82 -8.06
N LYS A 390 19.15 22.03 -8.81
CA LYS A 390 20.05 23.19 -8.64
C LYS A 390 19.42 24.49 -9.15
N TRP A 391 18.48 24.40 -10.08
CA TRP A 391 17.89 25.54 -10.76
C TRP A 391 16.39 25.68 -10.56
N TYR A 392 15.71 24.57 -10.24
CA TYR A 392 14.26 24.46 -10.21
C TYR A 392 13.78 23.59 -9.03
N ASN A 393 12.60 23.90 -8.52
CA ASN A 393 11.90 23.10 -7.53
C ASN A 393 11.27 21.88 -8.21
N VAL A 394 11.73 20.68 -7.83
CA VAL A 394 11.27 19.41 -8.38
C VAL A 394 10.59 18.60 -7.28
N ILE A 395 9.41 18.06 -7.57
CA ILE A 395 8.68 17.18 -6.66
C ILE A 395 8.12 15.95 -7.38
N GLY A 396 8.07 14.81 -6.69
CA GLY A 396 7.34 13.63 -7.08
C GLY A 396 6.12 13.44 -6.19
N VAL A 397 4.95 13.17 -6.77
CA VAL A 397 3.68 12.97 -6.06
C VAL A 397 2.96 11.74 -6.58
N SER A 398 2.48 10.90 -5.68
CA SER A 398 1.69 9.70 -5.99
C SER A 398 0.55 9.53 -4.99
N GLY A 399 -0.37 8.59 -5.25
CA GLY A 399 -1.46 8.27 -4.30
C GLY A 399 -0.95 7.80 -2.94
N ASP A 400 0.26 7.25 -2.88
CA ASP A 400 0.90 6.78 -1.65
C ASP A 400 1.65 7.90 -0.91
N SER A 401 1.73 9.09 -1.50
CA SER A 401 2.44 10.22 -0.90
C SER A 401 1.58 10.83 0.21
N GLN A 402 2.04 10.75 1.46
CA GLN A 402 1.41 11.42 2.61
C GLN A 402 1.75 12.92 2.63
N LEU A 403 1.34 13.66 1.61
CA LEU A 403 1.55 15.11 1.55
C LEU A 403 0.58 15.83 2.49
N LYS A 404 1.12 16.77 3.27
CA LYS A 404 0.35 17.65 4.16
C LYS A 404 -0.25 18.87 3.45
N ILE A 405 -0.01 18.99 2.15
CA ILE A 405 -0.42 20.14 1.32
C ILE A 405 -1.27 19.64 0.16
N SER A 406 -2.19 20.50 -0.31
CA SER A 406 -3.10 20.16 -1.40
C SER A 406 -2.36 20.11 -2.75
N PHE A 407 -2.91 19.39 -3.73
CA PHE A 407 -2.31 19.33 -5.06
C PHE A 407 -2.21 20.72 -5.77
N PRO A 408 -3.20 21.63 -5.66
CA PRO A 408 -3.04 23.01 -6.12
C PRO A 408 -1.84 23.75 -5.49
N GLU A 409 -1.59 23.57 -4.20
CA GLU A 409 -0.42 24.16 -3.51
C GLU A 409 0.89 23.56 -4.00
N VAL A 410 0.93 22.24 -4.25
CA VAL A 410 2.07 21.58 -4.89
C VAL A 410 2.35 22.19 -6.26
N VAL A 411 1.31 22.35 -7.09
CA VAL A 411 1.44 22.95 -8.42
C VAL A 411 1.93 24.40 -8.33
N LYS A 412 1.52 25.16 -7.32
CA LYS A 412 1.93 26.56 -7.14
C LYS A 412 3.38 26.71 -6.68
N SER A 413 3.88 25.79 -5.85
CA SER A 413 5.20 25.89 -5.20
C SER A 413 6.35 25.25 -5.97
N ASN A 414 6.07 24.46 -7.01
CA ASN A 414 7.06 23.68 -7.75
C ASN A 414 7.09 24.05 -9.25
N ASP A 415 8.29 23.96 -9.84
CA ASP A 415 8.52 24.22 -11.27
C ASP A 415 8.35 22.94 -12.10
N VAL A 416 8.72 21.79 -11.52
CA VAL A 416 8.62 20.47 -12.15
C VAL A 416 7.89 19.51 -11.21
N ILE A 417 6.75 19.00 -11.67
CA ILE A 417 5.92 18.05 -10.90
C ILE A 417 5.87 16.73 -11.67
N ILE A 418 6.27 15.65 -11.00
CA ILE A 418 6.18 14.28 -11.53
C ILE A 418 5.05 13.60 -10.78
N SER A 419 4.05 13.10 -11.47
CA SER A 419 2.87 12.55 -10.83
C SER A 419 2.23 11.40 -11.60
N THR A 420 1.50 10.55 -10.90
CA THR A 420 0.54 9.67 -11.55
C THR A 420 -0.55 10.49 -12.24
N ALA A 421 -1.01 10.03 -13.40
CA ALA A 421 -2.02 10.71 -14.21
C ALA A 421 -3.31 11.02 -13.44
N GLN A 422 -3.74 10.08 -12.59
CA GLN A 422 -5.03 10.16 -11.89
C GLN A 422 -5.10 11.36 -10.94
N ILE A 423 -3.98 11.78 -10.36
CA ILE A 423 -3.96 12.94 -9.44
C ILE A 423 -4.30 14.23 -10.20
N LEU A 424 -3.72 14.41 -11.39
CA LEU A 424 -4.04 15.57 -12.22
C LEU A 424 -5.49 15.50 -12.71
N GLU A 425 -5.96 14.32 -13.12
CA GLU A 425 -7.34 14.13 -13.57
C GLU A 425 -8.35 14.49 -12.45
N ASN A 426 -8.13 14.00 -11.23
CA ASN A 426 -8.98 14.32 -10.09
C ASN A 426 -8.97 15.81 -9.80
N SER A 427 -7.81 16.47 -9.80
CA SER A 427 -7.73 17.91 -9.55
C SER A 427 -8.38 18.75 -10.65
N LEU A 428 -8.32 18.31 -11.92
CA LEU A 428 -9.04 18.95 -13.02
C LEU A 428 -10.56 18.79 -12.88
N LEU A 429 -11.05 17.62 -12.45
CA LEU A 429 -12.47 17.35 -12.21
C LEU A 429 -13.03 18.21 -11.07
N ASN A 430 -12.33 18.28 -9.94
CA ASN A 430 -12.74 19.09 -8.80
C ASN A 430 -12.84 20.59 -9.16
N SER A 431 -11.91 21.07 -9.99
CA SER A 431 -11.95 22.44 -10.54
C SER A 431 -13.18 22.67 -11.44
N GLU A 432 -13.53 21.72 -12.30
CA GLU A 432 -14.71 21.81 -13.18
C GLU A 432 -16.03 21.79 -12.38
N ASN A 433 -16.06 21.07 -11.26
CA ASN A 433 -17.22 21.00 -10.36
C ASN A 433 -17.34 22.20 -9.41
N GLY A 434 -16.31 23.05 -9.32
CA GLY A 434 -16.28 24.20 -8.42
C GLY A 434 -16.06 23.84 -6.94
N GLU A 435 -15.45 22.68 -6.68
CA GLU A 435 -15.21 22.16 -5.32
C GLU A 435 -13.96 22.79 -4.66
N ASP A 436 -12.99 23.28 -5.45
CA ASP A 436 -11.80 24.00 -4.97
C ASP A 436 -11.26 25.05 -5.97
N ASP A 437 -10.24 25.82 -5.56
CA ASP A 437 -9.54 26.82 -6.40
C ASP A 437 -8.93 26.20 -7.69
N GLY A 438 -8.81 24.87 -7.74
CA GLY A 438 -8.55 24.08 -8.94
C GLY A 438 -7.17 24.19 -9.56
N VAL A 439 -6.72 23.11 -10.20
CA VAL A 439 -5.61 23.16 -11.16
C VAL A 439 -6.18 23.22 -12.56
N GLN A 440 -5.65 24.10 -13.41
CA GLN A 440 -6.01 24.20 -14.82
C GLN A 440 -4.86 23.75 -15.71
N LEU A 441 -5.18 23.24 -16.90
CA LEU A 441 -4.15 22.86 -17.88
C LEU A 441 -3.27 24.05 -18.30
N SER A 442 -3.77 25.29 -18.21
CA SER A 442 -3.03 26.51 -18.49
C SER A 442 -1.99 26.88 -17.42
N ASP A 443 -2.01 26.22 -16.26
CA ASP A 443 -0.98 26.42 -15.22
C ASP A 443 0.35 25.79 -15.61
N PHE A 444 0.33 24.87 -16.59
CA PHE A 444 1.49 24.19 -17.13
C PHE A 444 1.88 24.80 -18.48
N SER A 445 3.18 24.89 -18.75
CA SER A 445 3.69 25.29 -20.05
C SER A 445 4.26 24.13 -20.86
N LEU A 446 4.51 22.97 -20.22
CA LEU A 446 4.88 21.71 -20.85
C LEU A 446 4.27 20.54 -20.07
N ILE A 447 3.62 19.61 -20.77
CA ILE A 447 3.15 18.34 -20.23
C ILE A 447 3.89 17.21 -20.96
N ILE A 448 4.58 16.38 -20.19
CA ILE A 448 5.30 15.19 -20.64
C ILE A 448 4.47 13.98 -20.22
N ILE A 449 4.12 13.11 -21.17
CA ILE A 449 3.33 11.91 -20.93
C ILE A 449 4.22 10.69 -21.18
N ASP A 450 4.58 9.98 -20.11
CA ASP A 450 5.32 8.72 -20.19
C ASP A 450 4.38 7.55 -20.52
N GLU A 451 4.87 6.61 -21.31
CA GLU A 451 4.07 5.55 -21.93
C GLU A 451 2.79 6.07 -22.61
N CYS A 452 2.97 7.10 -23.45
CA CYS A 452 1.88 7.84 -24.09
C CYS A 452 1.03 7.01 -25.07
N HIS A 453 1.42 5.77 -25.37
CA HIS A 453 0.61 4.84 -26.15
C HIS A 453 -0.70 4.45 -25.43
N HIS A 454 -0.77 4.67 -24.11
CA HIS A 454 -1.98 4.55 -23.31
C HIS A 454 -2.99 5.71 -23.51
N THR A 455 -2.67 6.76 -24.27
CA THR A 455 -3.61 7.85 -24.58
C THR A 455 -4.64 7.40 -25.62
N ASN A 456 -5.47 6.42 -25.25
CA ASN A 456 -6.55 5.87 -26.05
C ASN A 456 -7.74 5.47 -25.17
N LYS A 457 -8.92 5.31 -25.79
CA LYS A 457 -10.17 4.89 -25.12
C LYS A 457 -10.46 5.72 -23.85
N GLU A 458 -10.83 5.08 -22.75
CA GLU A 458 -11.20 5.71 -21.47
C GLU A 458 -10.02 5.83 -20.51
N ALA A 459 -8.78 5.71 -21.00
CA ALA A 459 -7.61 5.88 -20.17
C ALA A 459 -7.48 7.32 -19.67
N VAL A 460 -6.94 7.48 -18.46
CA VAL A 460 -6.78 8.77 -17.77
C VAL A 460 -6.07 9.82 -18.62
N TYR A 461 -5.01 9.44 -19.34
CA TYR A 461 -4.31 10.34 -20.26
C TYR A 461 -5.23 10.90 -21.35
N ASN A 462 -6.14 10.08 -21.86
CA ASN A 462 -7.06 10.50 -22.91
C ASN A 462 -8.07 11.52 -22.38
N ASN A 463 -8.54 11.39 -21.13
CA ASN A 463 -9.44 12.36 -20.52
C ASN A 463 -8.77 13.73 -20.33
N ILE A 464 -7.53 13.74 -19.83
CA ILE A 464 -6.70 14.95 -19.73
C ILE A 464 -6.54 15.61 -21.11
N MET A 465 -6.23 14.81 -22.14
CA MET A 465 -6.05 15.33 -23.51
C MET A 465 -7.37 15.78 -24.17
N ILE A 466 -8.50 15.15 -23.85
CA ILE A 466 -9.82 15.62 -24.28
C ILE A 466 -10.08 17.03 -23.74
N ARG A 467 -9.75 17.32 -22.48
CA ARG A 467 -9.85 18.68 -21.91
C ARG A 467 -8.92 19.66 -22.64
N TYR A 468 -7.68 19.26 -22.89
CA TYR A 468 -6.73 20.05 -23.69
C TYR A 468 -7.30 20.40 -25.08
N LEU A 469 -7.85 19.42 -25.79
CA LEU A 469 -8.42 19.60 -27.14
C LEU A 469 -9.69 20.45 -27.12
N LYS A 470 -10.57 20.26 -26.12
CA LYS A 470 -11.75 21.13 -25.91
C LYS A 470 -11.32 22.59 -25.75
N GLN A 471 -10.30 22.85 -24.92
CA GLN A 471 -9.77 24.20 -24.74
C GLN A 471 -9.12 24.75 -26.03
N LYS A 472 -8.41 23.91 -26.81
CA LYS A 472 -7.87 24.29 -28.12
C LYS A 472 -8.97 24.75 -29.07
N MET A 473 -10.07 24.00 -29.15
CA MET A 473 -11.23 24.34 -29.98
C MET A 473 -11.94 25.61 -29.49
N LYS A 474 -12.03 25.80 -28.16
CA LYS A 474 -12.55 27.04 -27.56
C LYS A 474 -11.67 28.24 -27.92
N ASN A 475 -10.35 28.10 -27.84
CA ASN A 475 -9.40 29.13 -28.27
C ASN A 475 -9.57 29.52 -29.74
N CYS A 476 -9.86 28.56 -30.63
CA CYS A 476 -10.17 28.87 -32.03
C CYS A 476 -11.41 29.76 -32.19
N ARG A 477 -12.44 29.57 -31.35
CA ARG A 477 -13.64 30.44 -31.32
C ARG A 477 -13.30 31.82 -30.75
N LEU A 478 -12.60 31.87 -29.62
CA LEU A 478 -12.18 33.12 -28.97
C LEU A 478 -11.34 34.00 -29.91
N LYS A 479 -10.42 33.41 -30.70
CA LYS A 479 -9.66 34.13 -31.72
C LYS A 479 -10.55 34.80 -32.77
N LYS A 480 -11.58 34.10 -33.25
CA LYS A 480 -12.54 34.66 -34.23
C LYS A 480 -13.37 35.80 -33.63
N GLU A 481 -13.64 35.73 -32.34
CA GLU A 481 -14.37 36.74 -31.57
C GLU A 481 -13.48 37.88 -31.07
N ASN A 482 -12.19 37.91 -31.42
CA ASN A 482 -11.18 38.85 -30.89
C ASN A 482 -11.12 38.89 -29.35
N LYS A 483 -11.37 37.75 -28.70
CA LYS A 483 -11.28 37.58 -27.24
C LYS A 483 -9.91 37.00 -26.84
N PRO A 484 -9.43 37.30 -25.62
CA PRO A 484 -8.19 36.73 -25.11
C PRO A 484 -8.26 35.21 -25.09
N VAL A 485 -7.20 34.56 -25.57
CA VAL A 485 -7.09 33.10 -25.59
C VAL A 485 -6.41 32.60 -24.33
N VAL A 486 -6.76 31.38 -23.92
CA VAL A 486 -6.12 30.71 -22.80
C VAL A 486 -4.82 30.05 -23.30
N PRO A 487 -3.66 30.26 -22.65
CA PRO A 487 -2.43 29.56 -23.00
C PRO A 487 -2.59 28.04 -22.96
N GLN A 488 -1.87 27.32 -23.83
CA GLN A 488 -1.87 25.86 -23.84
C GLN A 488 -0.45 25.32 -23.62
N PRO A 489 -0.29 24.24 -22.83
CA PRO A 489 1.00 23.61 -22.66
C PRO A 489 1.48 22.96 -23.96
N GLN A 490 2.80 22.93 -24.15
CA GLN A 490 3.41 22.03 -25.13
C GLN A 490 3.20 20.58 -24.67
N ILE A 491 2.98 19.65 -25.60
CA ILE A 491 2.78 18.22 -25.31
C ILE A 491 3.96 17.40 -25.82
N LEU A 492 4.56 16.60 -24.94
CA LEU A 492 5.60 15.64 -25.26
C LEU A 492 5.16 14.22 -24.86
N GLY A 493 4.86 13.38 -25.86
CA GLY A 493 4.62 11.96 -25.63
C GLY A 493 5.91 11.15 -25.67
N LEU A 494 6.10 10.21 -24.75
CA LEU A 494 7.20 9.26 -24.75
C LEU A 494 6.64 7.83 -24.85
N THR A 495 7.16 7.02 -25.76
CA THR A 495 6.80 5.60 -25.82
C THR A 495 7.93 4.74 -26.37
N ALA A 496 7.97 3.47 -25.96
CA ALA A 496 8.77 2.45 -26.65
C ALA A 496 8.15 2.04 -28.00
N SER A 497 6.82 1.93 -28.03
CA SER A 497 6.05 1.55 -29.20
C SER A 497 4.64 2.16 -29.11
N PRO A 498 4.09 2.76 -30.18
CA PRO A 498 2.69 3.20 -30.21
C PRO A 498 1.70 2.02 -30.27
N GLY A 499 2.20 0.80 -30.54
CA GLY A 499 1.36 -0.37 -30.80
C GLY A 499 0.62 -0.29 -32.14
N VAL A 500 -0.25 -1.28 -32.38
CA VAL A 500 -1.04 -1.39 -33.62
C VAL A 500 -2.55 -1.55 -33.37
N GLY A 501 -3.01 -1.47 -32.12
CA GLY A 501 -4.44 -1.53 -31.78
C GLY A 501 -5.14 -2.81 -32.24
N GLY A 502 -4.46 -3.96 -32.22
CA GLY A 502 -5.00 -5.24 -32.72
C GLY A 502 -5.11 -5.34 -34.24
N ALA A 503 -4.59 -4.34 -34.99
CA ALA A 503 -4.66 -4.34 -36.44
C ALA A 503 -3.90 -5.52 -37.06
N LYS A 504 -4.60 -6.29 -37.89
CA LYS A 504 -4.02 -7.37 -38.72
C LYS A 504 -3.58 -6.88 -40.11
N LYS A 505 -3.82 -5.61 -40.43
CA LYS A 505 -3.51 -4.97 -41.72
C LYS A 505 -2.77 -3.66 -41.49
N GLN A 506 -1.83 -3.33 -42.38
CA GLN A 506 -1.01 -2.12 -42.28
C GLN A 506 -1.84 -0.82 -42.25
N SER A 507 -2.88 -0.71 -43.08
CA SER A 507 -3.75 0.49 -43.11
C SER A 507 -4.45 0.74 -41.77
N LYS A 508 -4.87 -0.33 -41.07
CA LYS A 508 -5.47 -0.23 -39.74
C LYS A 508 -4.44 0.09 -38.66
N ALA A 509 -3.20 -0.38 -38.82
CA ALA A 509 -2.11 0.01 -37.93
C ALA A 509 -1.76 1.51 -38.09
N GLU A 510 -1.75 2.01 -39.32
CA GLU A 510 -1.57 3.43 -39.62
C GLU A 510 -2.69 4.28 -39.02
N GLU A 511 -3.95 3.88 -39.19
CA GLU A 511 -5.11 4.55 -38.57
C GLU A 511 -4.97 4.61 -37.04
N HIS A 512 -4.52 3.52 -36.41
CA HIS A 512 -4.27 3.47 -34.97
C HIS A 512 -3.17 4.45 -34.53
N ILE A 513 -2.04 4.50 -35.24
CA ILE A 513 -0.94 5.43 -34.94
C ILE A 513 -1.40 6.88 -35.12
N LEU A 514 -2.13 7.17 -36.20
CA LEU A 514 -2.70 8.49 -36.46
C LEU A 514 -3.70 8.90 -35.37
N LYS A 515 -4.49 7.97 -34.85
CA LYS A 515 -5.40 8.22 -33.72
C LYS A 515 -4.64 8.61 -32.46
N ILE A 516 -3.54 7.92 -32.14
CA ILE A 516 -2.68 8.31 -31.00
C ILE A 516 -2.09 9.72 -31.22
N CYS A 517 -1.62 10.01 -32.44
CA CYS A 517 -1.12 11.35 -32.77
C CYS A 517 -2.19 12.43 -32.62
N ALA A 518 -3.42 12.16 -33.06
CA ALA A 518 -4.55 13.07 -32.93
C ALA A 518 -4.94 13.30 -31.46
N ASN A 519 -4.98 12.24 -30.65
CA ASN A 519 -5.29 12.33 -29.22
C ASN A 519 -4.25 13.18 -28.48
N LEU A 520 -2.97 13.05 -28.81
CA LEU A 520 -1.88 13.81 -28.19
C LEU A 520 -1.63 15.18 -28.83
N ASP A 521 -2.43 15.57 -29.84
CA ASP A 521 -2.21 16.80 -30.62
C ASP A 521 -0.78 16.90 -31.18
N ALA A 522 -0.22 15.76 -31.60
CA ALA A 522 1.17 15.65 -32.04
C ALA A 522 1.34 16.18 -33.47
N TYR A 523 2.29 17.09 -33.64
CA TYR A 523 2.76 17.55 -34.96
C TYR A 523 3.45 16.42 -35.73
N THR A 524 4.23 15.59 -35.04
CA THR A 524 4.90 14.44 -35.65
C THR A 524 5.25 13.39 -34.61
N ILE A 525 5.33 12.13 -35.05
CA ILE A 525 6.01 11.05 -34.33
C ILE A 525 7.44 10.99 -34.82
N ILE A 526 8.40 11.05 -33.90
CA ILE A 526 9.82 11.05 -34.21
C ILE A 526 10.51 9.77 -33.73
N THR A 527 11.30 9.21 -34.64
CA THR A 527 12.15 8.03 -34.44
C THR A 527 13.56 8.38 -34.92
N VAL A 528 14.55 7.64 -34.44
CA VAL A 528 15.94 7.81 -34.88
C VAL A 528 16.09 7.31 -36.32
N LYS A 529 16.57 8.17 -37.21
CA LYS A 529 16.85 7.89 -38.62
C LYS A 529 18.34 8.08 -38.93
N GLU A 530 18.88 9.26 -38.65
CA GLU A 530 20.26 9.62 -38.99
C GLU A 530 21.25 8.82 -38.13
N ASN A 531 21.00 8.72 -36.82
CA ASN A 531 21.89 8.07 -35.87
C ASN A 531 21.48 6.63 -35.53
N ALA A 532 20.82 5.93 -36.46
CA ALA A 532 20.29 4.58 -36.22
C ALA A 532 21.38 3.55 -35.87
N ALA A 533 22.60 3.72 -36.42
CA ALA A 533 23.74 2.86 -36.10
C ALA A 533 24.15 2.99 -34.62
N LEU A 534 24.23 4.23 -34.09
CA LEU A 534 24.55 4.51 -32.69
C LEU A 534 23.50 3.92 -31.75
N LEU A 535 22.21 4.02 -32.13
CA LEU A 535 21.12 3.44 -31.34
C LEU A 535 21.22 1.91 -31.25
N LYS A 536 21.53 1.24 -32.36
CA LYS A 536 21.71 -0.22 -32.40
C LYS A 536 22.91 -0.70 -31.58
N GLU A 537 23.98 0.09 -31.49
CA GLU A 537 25.12 -0.22 -30.64
C GLU A 537 24.77 -0.09 -29.15
N GLN A 538 24.00 0.93 -28.80
CA GLN A 538 23.56 1.20 -27.43
C GLN A 538 22.53 0.19 -26.92
N VAL A 539 21.59 -0.24 -27.78
CA VAL A 539 20.52 -1.18 -27.42
C VAL A 539 20.70 -2.47 -28.23
N LYS A 540 21.34 -3.45 -27.60
CA LYS A 540 21.54 -4.77 -28.21
C LYS A 540 20.30 -5.64 -28.02
N GLU A 541 19.61 -5.93 -29.12
CA GLU A 541 18.49 -6.87 -29.08
C GLU A 541 19.00 -8.31 -28.89
N PRO A 542 18.43 -9.08 -27.95
CA PRO A 542 18.83 -10.46 -27.74
C PRO A 542 18.39 -11.34 -28.91
N TYR A 543 19.16 -12.41 -29.16
CA TYR A 543 18.77 -13.43 -30.13
C TYR A 543 17.57 -14.24 -29.62
N LYS A 544 16.45 -14.19 -30.35
CA LYS A 544 15.22 -14.92 -30.00
C LYS A 544 15.30 -16.36 -30.51
N LYS A 545 15.28 -17.32 -29.60
CA LYS A 545 15.20 -18.76 -29.91
C LYS A 545 13.85 -19.30 -29.46
N PHE A 546 13.11 -19.92 -30.38
CA PHE A 546 11.85 -20.61 -30.07
C PHE A 546 12.15 -22.10 -29.97
N VAL A 547 12.00 -22.66 -28.77
CA VAL A 547 12.17 -24.11 -28.52
C VAL A 547 10.78 -24.68 -28.32
N ILE A 548 10.27 -25.38 -29.34
CA ILE A 548 8.98 -26.07 -29.27
C ILE A 548 9.21 -27.40 -28.57
N ALA A 549 8.46 -27.64 -27.49
CA ALA A 549 8.45 -28.91 -26.78
C ALA A 549 7.16 -29.67 -27.17
N ASP A 550 7.29 -30.71 -27.98
CA ASP A 550 6.17 -31.57 -28.33
C ASP A 550 5.81 -32.46 -27.13
N ASP A 551 4.58 -32.37 -26.63
CA ASP A 551 4.09 -33.21 -25.54
C ASP A 551 3.53 -34.54 -26.08
N ASN A 552 4.44 -35.43 -26.46
CA ASN A 552 4.11 -36.79 -26.93
C ASN A 552 4.17 -37.83 -25.80
N ARG A 553 4.26 -37.40 -24.53
CA ARG A 553 4.42 -38.32 -23.40
C ARG A 553 3.05 -38.78 -22.92
N GLU A 554 2.97 -40.06 -22.59
CA GLU A 554 1.80 -40.55 -21.86
C GLU A 554 1.75 -39.85 -20.50
N ASN A 555 0.57 -39.36 -20.12
CA ASN A 555 0.36 -38.65 -18.86
C ASN A 555 -0.70 -39.38 -18.01
N PRO A 556 -0.33 -40.48 -17.33
CA PRO A 556 -1.25 -41.27 -16.51
C PRO A 556 -1.86 -40.45 -15.37
N PHE A 557 -1.11 -39.50 -14.83
CA PHE A 557 -1.57 -38.60 -13.78
C PHE A 557 -2.73 -37.72 -14.27
N LYS A 558 -2.57 -37.05 -15.42
CA LYS A 558 -3.63 -36.29 -16.08
C LYS A 558 -4.87 -37.14 -16.32
N LYS A 559 -4.71 -38.34 -16.89
CA LYS A 559 -5.82 -39.28 -17.10
C LYS A 559 -6.58 -39.56 -15.79
N LYS A 560 -5.84 -39.81 -14.70
CA LYS A 560 -6.48 -40.09 -13.41
C LYS A 560 -7.21 -38.89 -12.82
N LEU A 561 -6.67 -37.68 -12.96
CA LEU A 561 -7.36 -36.47 -12.52
C LEU A 561 -8.65 -36.22 -13.33
N LEU A 562 -8.62 -36.45 -14.65
CA LEU A 562 -9.80 -36.31 -15.51
C LEU A 562 -10.91 -37.28 -15.11
N GLU A 563 -10.57 -38.53 -14.75
CA GLU A 563 -11.53 -39.49 -14.19
C GLU A 563 -12.18 -38.93 -12.91
N ILE A 564 -11.37 -38.49 -11.95
CA ILE A 564 -11.87 -37.95 -10.67
C ILE A 564 -12.75 -36.71 -10.88
N MET A 565 -12.35 -35.78 -11.74
CA MET A 565 -13.16 -34.60 -12.06
C MET A 565 -14.49 -34.99 -12.70
N THR A 566 -14.49 -36.00 -13.57
CA THR A 566 -15.71 -36.53 -14.19
C THR A 566 -16.65 -37.15 -13.15
N ASP A 567 -16.09 -37.89 -12.19
CA ASP A 567 -16.86 -38.46 -11.08
C ASP A 567 -17.49 -37.38 -10.21
N ILE A 568 -16.75 -36.31 -9.91
CA ILE A 568 -17.26 -35.16 -9.13
C ILE A 568 -18.39 -34.45 -9.89
N HIS A 569 -18.24 -34.21 -11.19
CA HIS A 569 -19.31 -33.64 -12.02
C HIS A 569 -20.57 -34.49 -12.03
N THR A 570 -20.41 -35.81 -12.15
CA THR A 570 -21.54 -36.75 -12.14
C THR A 570 -22.24 -36.72 -10.78
N PHE A 571 -21.48 -36.61 -9.69
CA PHE A 571 -22.04 -36.48 -8.34
C PHE A 571 -22.79 -35.17 -8.13
N SER A 572 -22.27 -34.05 -8.65
CA SER A 572 -22.87 -32.72 -8.49
C SER A 572 -23.90 -32.36 -9.56
N GLN A 573 -24.05 -33.16 -10.62
CA GLN A 573 -24.90 -32.89 -11.79
C GLN A 573 -24.56 -31.56 -12.49
N MET A 574 -23.29 -31.15 -12.41
CA MET A 574 -22.80 -29.95 -13.10
C MET A 574 -22.23 -30.37 -14.46
N ASN A 575 -22.57 -29.63 -15.51
CA ASN A 575 -22.08 -29.91 -16.86
C ASN A 575 -21.26 -28.72 -17.38
N PRO A 576 -19.93 -28.85 -17.45
CA PRO A 576 -19.08 -27.82 -18.01
C PRO A 576 -19.20 -27.80 -19.54
N THR A 577 -19.08 -26.61 -20.12
CA THR A 577 -18.94 -26.42 -21.58
C THR A 577 -17.48 -26.27 -22.02
N SER A 578 -16.55 -26.23 -21.07
CA SER A 578 -15.13 -25.97 -21.28
C SER A 578 -14.28 -27.19 -20.93
N ASP A 579 -13.13 -27.32 -21.60
CA ASP A 579 -12.20 -28.43 -21.37
C ASP A 579 -11.46 -28.29 -20.02
N PHE A 580 -11.23 -29.42 -19.36
CA PHE A 580 -10.47 -29.49 -18.11
C PHE A 580 -9.01 -29.04 -18.27
N GLY A 581 -8.43 -28.50 -17.19
CA GLY A 581 -7.05 -28.00 -17.16
C GLY A 581 -6.87 -26.64 -17.84
N THR A 582 -7.95 -25.94 -18.16
CA THR A 582 -7.91 -24.63 -18.84
C THR A 582 -8.27 -23.48 -17.89
N GLN A 583 -7.84 -22.27 -18.23
CA GLN A 583 -8.27 -21.04 -17.53
C GLN A 583 -9.78 -20.77 -17.75
N THR A 584 -10.32 -21.13 -18.90
CA THR A 584 -11.76 -21.00 -19.19
C THR A 584 -12.60 -21.83 -18.23
N TYR A 585 -12.18 -23.07 -17.99
CA TYR A 585 -12.83 -23.94 -17.01
C TYR A 585 -12.70 -23.41 -15.59
N GLU A 586 -11.56 -22.83 -15.24
CA GLU A 586 -11.32 -22.21 -13.92
C GLU A 586 -12.30 -21.06 -13.64
N HIS A 587 -12.47 -20.15 -14.60
CA HIS A 587 -13.45 -19.08 -14.48
C HIS A 587 -14.89 -19.61 -14.34
N TRP A 588 -15.22 -20.63 -15.12
CA TRP A 588 -16.53 -21.27 -15.05
C TRP A 588 -16.80 -21.89 -13.67
N VAL A 589 -15.84 -22.62 -13.10
CA VAL A 589 -16.04 -23.29 -11.80
C VAL A 589 -16.10 -22.27 -10.65
N ILE A 590 -15.32 -21.19 -10.70
CA ILE A 590 -15.41 -20.08 -9.72
C ILE A 590 -16.79 -19.43 -9.78
N HIS A 591 -17.33 -19.22 -10.99
CA HIS A 591 -18.67 -18.68 -11.14
C HIS A 591 -19.73 -19.62 -10.54
N GLN A 592 -19.61 -20.94 -10.77
CA GLN A 592 -20.53 -21.92 -10.20
C GLN A 592 -20.46 -22.00 -8.67
N GLU A 593 -19.24 -21.94 -8.11
CA GLU A 593 -19.03 -21.88 -6.66
C GLU A 593 -19.75 -20.69 -6.03
N LYS A 594 -19.58 -19.49 -6.63
CA LYS A 594 -20.24 -18.25 -6.18
C LYS A 594 -21.76 -18.33 -6.30
N ARG A 595 -22.28 -18.90 -7.39
CA ARG A 595 -23.72 -19.10 -7.58
C ARG A 595 -24.30 -20.05 -6.53
N ALA A 596 -23.68 -21.20 -6.33
CA ALA A 596 -24.11 -22.20 -5.34
C ALA A 596 -24.04 -21.66 -3.90
N ALA A 597 -23.06 -20.80 -3.59
CA ALA A 597 -22.99 -20.12 -2.30
C ALA A 597 -24.17 -19.17 -2.07
N LYS A 598 -24.57 -18.39 -3.09
CA LYS A 598 -25.74 -17.49 -3.00
C LYS A 598 -27.06 -18.24 -2.86
N GLU A 599 -27.18 -19.38 -3.52
CA GLU A 599 -28.38 -20.22 -3.47
C GLU A 599 -28.45 -21.13 -2.23
N GLY A 600 -27.44 -21.08 -1.35
CA GLY A 600 -27.36 -21.95 -0.16
C GLY A 600 -27.11 -23.43 -0.47
N ASN A 601 -26.77 -23.77 -1.71
CA ASN A 601 -26.52 -25.14 -2.14
C ASN A 601 -25.10 -25.60 -1.74
N ARG A 602 -24.99 -26.09 -0.50
CA ARG A 602 -23.72 -26.57 0.07
C ARG A 602 -23.06 -27.65 -0.79
N LYS A 603 -23.85 -28.57 -1.37
CA LYS A 603 -23.33 -29.68 -2.17
C LYS A 603 -22.60 -29.18 -3.41
N GLU A 604 -23.23 -28.32 -4.21
CA GLU A 604 -22.64 -27.77 -5.42
C GLU A 604 -21.44 -26.89 -5.12
N ARG A 605 -21.51 -26.06 -4.07
CA ARG A 605 -20.41 -25.18 -3.66
C ARG A 605 -19.13 -25.97 -3.35
N VAL A 606 -19.25 -27.00 -2.52
CA VAL A 606 -18.10 -27.84 -2.15
C VAL A 606 -17.58 -28.60 -3.37
N CYS A 607 -18.46 -29.16 -4.21
CA CYS A 607 -18.01 -29.85 -5.43
C CYS A 607 -17.25 -28.90 -6.37
N ALA A 608 -17.71 -27.66 -6.53
CA ALA A 608 -17.04 -26.64 -7.34
C ALA A 608 -15.65 -26.29 -6.79
N GLU A 609 -15.51 -26.14 -5.47
CA GLU A 609 -14.21 -25.89 -4.83
C GLU A 609 -13.21 -27.02 -5.10
N HIS A 610 -13.62 -28.28 -4.95
CA HIS A 610 -12.79 -29.43 -5.25
C HIS A 610 -12.44 -29.49 -6.74
N LEU A 611 -13.40 -29.28 -7.64
CA LEU A 611 -13.17 -29.23 -9.09
C LEU A 611 -12.17 -28.13 -9.49
N ARG A 612 -12.20 -26.98 -8.81
CA ARG A 612 -11.20 -25.91 -9.00
C ARG A 612 -9.80 -26.42 -8.66
N LYS A 613 -9.62 -27.08 -7.51
CA LYS A 613 -8.32 -27.63 -7.09
C LYS A 613 -7.79 -28.71 -8.01
N TYR A 614 -8.66 -29.58 -8.55
CA TYR A 614 -8.26 -30.54 -9.57
C TYR A 614 -7.87 -29.87 -10.90
N ASN A 615 -8.55 -28.78 -11.29
CA ASN A 615 -8.19 -28.01 -12.47
C ASN A 615 -6.83 -27.31 -12.32
N GLU A 616 -6.58 -26.68 -11.17
CA GLU A 616 -5.27 -26.11 -10.81
C GLU A 616 -4.17 -27.18 -10.88
N ALA A 617 -4.42 -28.37 -10.33
CA ALA A 617 -3.46 -29.48 -10.38
C ALA A 617 -3.16 -29.96 -11.82
N LEU A 618 -4.14 -29.94 -12.73
CA LEU A 618 -3.91 -30.23 -14.15
C LEU A 618 -3.00 -29.18 -14.80
N GLN A 619 -3.23 -27.89 -14.52
CA GLN A 619 -2.37 -26.80 -15.03
C GLN A 619 -0.94 -26.91 -14.48
N ILE A 620 -0.76 -27.23 -13.19
CA ILE A 620 0.55 -27.46 -12.57
C ILE A 620 1.25 -28.65 -13.23
N ASN A 621 0.52 -29.73 -13.50
CA ASN A 621 1.06 -30.92 -14.14
C ASN A 621 1.55 -30.65 -15.56
N ASP A 622 0.82 -29.82 -16.32
CA ASP A 622 1.16 -29.47 -17.70
C ASP A 622 2.32 -28.45 -17.77
N THR A 623 2.58 -27.71 -16.69
CA THR A 623 3.63 -26.66 -16.64
C THR A 623 4.90 -27.05 -15.89
N ILE A 624 4.80 -27.88 -14.84
CA ILE A 624 5.91 -28.24 -13.94
C ILE A 624 6.08 -29.76 -13.88
N ARG A 625 5.90 -30.40 -12.72
CA ARG A 625 6.05 -31.84 -12.53
C ARG A 625 4.80 -32.42 -11.88
N MET A 626 4.50 -33.68 -12.19
CA MET A 626 3.42 -34.46 -11.58
C MET A 626 3.44 -34.43 -10.04
N ILE A 627 4.62 -34.48 -9.43
CA ILE A 627 4.74 -34.49 -7.95
C ILE A 627 4.29 -33.17 -7.31
N ASP A 628 4.50 -32.05 -8.01
CA ASP A 628 4.10 -30.74 -7.51
C ASP A 628 2.57 -30.62 -7.56
N ALA A 629 1.93 -31.12 -8.63
CA ALA A 629 0.48 -31.22 -8.73
C ALA A 629 -0.13 -32.16 -7.67
N TYR A 630 0.53 -33.29 -7.39
CA TYR A 630 0.12 -34.19 -6.32
C TYR A 630 0.24 -33.54 -4.94
N HIS A 631 1.35 -32.84 -4.65
CA HIS A 631 1.53 -32.12 -3.39
C HIS A 631 0.52 -31.00 -3.19
N HIS A 632 0.16 -30.28 -4.27
CA HIS A 632 -0.90 -29.28 -4.24
C HIS A 632 -2.24 -29.89 -3.76
N LEU A 633 -2.66 -31.00 -4.37
CA LEU A 633 -3.88 -31.71 -3.94
C LEU A 633 -3.75 -32.28 -2.53
N LYS A 634 -2.59 -32.84 -2.18
CA LYS A 634 -2.33 -33.41 -0.86
C LYS A 634 -2.44 -32.36 0.25
N SER A 635 -1.88 -31.17 0.04
CA SER A 635 -2.00 -30.05 0.98
C SER A 635 -3.47 -29.68 1.18
N PHE A 636 -4.19 -29.47 0.08
CA PHE A 636 -5.62 -29.13 0.12
C PHE A 636 -6.44 -30.15 0.94
N TYR A 637 -6.23 -31.45 0.72
CA TYR A 637 -6.96 -32.47 1.48
C TYR A 637 -6.48 -32.65 2.92
N ASN A 638 -5.26 -32.23 3.27
CA ASN A 638 -4.81 -32.18 4.67
C ASN A 638 -5.51 -31.04 5.40
N ASP A 639 -5.56 -29.85 4.80
CA ASP A 639 -6.25 -28.68 5.37
C ASP A 639 -7.74 -28.96 5.56
N GLU A 640 -8.38 -29.64 4.60
CA GLU A 640 -9.79 -30.05 4.72
C GLU A 640 -10.03 -31.08 5.82
N LYS A 641 -9.04 -31.93 6.16
CA LYS A 641 -9.15 -32.84 7.30
C LYS A 641 -9.02 -32.09 8.61
N GLU A 642 -8.06 -31.17 8.71
CA GLU A 642 -7.85 -30.37 9.92
C GLU A 642 -9.09 -29.51 10.24
N LYS A 643 -9.68 -28.86 9.24
CA LYS A 643 -10.94 -28.10 9.42
C LYS A 643 -12.10 -28.98 9.90
N LYS A 644 -12.18 -30.23 9.42
CA LYS A 644 -13.23 -31.15 9.86
C LYS A 644 -13.02 -31.66 11.28
N ILE A 645 -11.78 -31.90 11.68
CA ILE A 645 -11.44 -32.30 13.05
C ILE A 645 -11.76 -31.15 14.01
N ALA A 646 -11.34 -29.92 13.69
CA ALA A 646 -11.66 -28.75 14.50
C ALA A 646 -13.17 -28.56 14.67
N ALA A 647 -13.96 -28.68 13.59
CA ALA A 647 -15.41 -28.57 13.67
C ALA A 647 -16.06 -29.65 14.57
N GLN A 648 -15.51 -30.86 14.59
CA GLN A 648 -15.99 -31.95 15.46
C GLN A 648 -15.62 -31.74 16.93
N GLU A 649 -14.44 -31.17 17.20
CA GLU A 649 -14.01 -30.81 18.56
C GLU A 649 -14.89 -29.68 19.13
N TYR A 650 -15.25 -28.67 18.32
CA TYR A 650 -16.19 -27.61 18.72
C TYR A 650 -17.60 -28.14 19.01
N ASP A 651 -18.15 -29.03 18.18
CA ASP A 651 -19.47 -29.63 18.42
C ASP A 651 -19.47 -30.50 19.71
N SER A 652 -18.36 -31.16 20.04
CA SER A 652 -18.25 -31.94 21.29
C SER A 652 -18.07 -31.09 22.54
N GLU A 653 -17.43 -29.91 22.43
CA GLU A 653 -17.29 -28.97 23.56
C GLU A 653 -18.62 -28.26 23.87
N GLU A 654 -19.47 -27.97 22.86
CA GLU A 654 -20.82 -27.44 23.09
C GLU A 654 -21.76 -28.46 23.75
N GLU A 655 -21.65 -29.76 23.40
CA GLU A 655 -22.43 -30.83 24.05
C GLU A 655 -21.98 -31.08 25.51
N GLU A 656 -20.70 -30.90 25.85
CA GLU A 656 -20.21 -30.99 27.23
C GLU A 656 -20.52 -29.74 28.09
N GLU A 657 -20.82 -28.59 27.50
CA GLU A 657 -21.27 -27.38 28.22
C GLU A 657 -22.80 -27.36 28.48
N GLU A 658 -23.59 -28.22 27.82
CA GLU A 658 -25.04 -28.37 28.03
C GLU A 658 -25.44 -29.49 29.03
N GLU A 659 -24.51 -30.35 29.47
CA GLU A 659 -24.70 -31.33 30.59
C GLU A 659 -24.26 -30.78 31.96
#